data_AF-A0A6M0AAQ9-F1
#
_entry.id   AF-A0A6M0AAQ9-F1
#
_cell.length_a   1.000
_cell.length_b   1.000
_cell.length_c   1.000
_cell.angle_alpha   90.00
_cell.angle_beta   90.00
_cell.angle_gamma   90.00
#
_symmetry.space_group_name_H-M   'P 1'
#
loop_
_entity.id
_entity.type
_entity.pdbx_description
1 polymer ?
#
loop_
_entity_poly.entity_id
_entity_poly.type
_entity_poly.pdbx_seq_one_letter_code
_entity_poly.pdbx_strand_id
1 'polypeptide(L)'
;MRGSQIGLWNNSTIDVSSPNGGGTVLIGSQQTNRSYIAPNVEISANAIAKGNGGRVILQADQITGFYGTISARGGTISGNGGFIEVSGKENLIFRGNVDTSAVNGFPGTLLLDPRDIIIASGTGNQTVDDLDSLSQLTDGGTTTIYESTLEQLSGNTNIVLEATNDILLEDLADDSLDLASGIGAVVFTADADRDGVGNFVMADTVSDTIRTHGRSIAISGANLTIGNIDTSIPQVADAGQSITNAKIVSNSPGVPLESISGTIANVADVDIYQIFLTGGETFSATTVEGTQVATQLFLFDAGGFGIYSNDNDANCGGCLQSTLPAGNPSSPTAPGIYYLAISGFGIEPVSEGGQIFSNPIFPFSLFVDGSTSVDQATPTGGSFPLSNWDNIRGFDLGNYTIALTGVEAPSATFTESASLPETVNSGSITLNATNGGITAGNLNTAAVDGEGGNLTLTAKDNITFEDSSITTAGSFGSGNINFSSRNLFLTNGTILDASTSGSKDGGNVTITATDTVAIESLSLLQSNAKQGATGDGGIITIDTEALRVRDGVLIISDTFGQGDGGTLRIQATDVEVRETSLLSVNVNSSATGNGGDLTIDTQSLRVRDGAQISSSTNSSGNGGTVRVRATEVEVSGSAIGFSSGLFSSVIPNATGNGGTLTIDTQRLTVRDGAQISSATFGQGNGGTLTVRATDVELMGISADGDATSGLFSSVQPEAIGDGGLLTVDTQKLTISDGAEVRSATFGNGDAGNLEIKATESITLSGVSPVGGRRGGQSSRISANTESMATGSGGDITINTPTIRLDNGAVITARSRSNFPGGEITVNGDTLSLTDGAQILTSGSSGGDAGSITINATDTITLSGIDPTYNDRLAILGADRVDPDGEASAIASRAIGDGQAGSINLNTKTFILRDQALATVSSTGTGVAGTLEVNANSIQLDNGSLNAETTAGDEGNITLSDAQLVVLRNNSTITTNARESATGGNITITTDFLVALENSDITANAILGRGGNITITAIGIFSDRTSEITASSQLGIDGTVNLNTLDVNPFQALAKLPADVVDTSNQIVTSCAAVDGNSFVVTGGGGLPADPTGVLRGQVVVPDLRLMVDEGNTQPVKSRKTRSSLRRRLQYHHDRDQTAITNQKLPIIEAQGWIINDQGIVELVAYPTQISHGSWINHHSCF
;
A
#
# COMPACT_ATOMS: atom_id res chain seq x y z
N MET A 1 -32.34 -47.39 -33.35
CA MET A 1 -32.85 -47.27 -34.74
C MET A 1 -31.70 -46.81 -35.62
N ARG A 2 -31.51 -47.43 -36.79
CA ARG A 2 -30.46 -47.05 -37.76
C ARG A 2 -31.11 -46.88 -39.13
N GLY A 3 -30.70 -45.86 -39.87
CA GLY A 3 -31.21 -45.51 -41.19
C GLY A 3 -30.66 -44.15 -41.63
N SER A 4 -30.70 -43.84 -42.92
CA SER A 4 -30.25 -42.54 -43.45
C SER A 4 -31.17 -41.39 -43.05
N GLN A 5 -32.44 -41.69 -42.73
CA GLN A 5 -33.46 -40.77 -42.25
C GLN A 5 -34.29 -41.49 -41.19
N ILE A 6 -34.46 -40.89 -40.02
CA ILE A 6 -35.20 -41.48 -38.90
C ILE A 6 -36.13 -40.42 -38.34
N GLY A 7 -37.39 -40.78 -38.08
CA GLY A 7 -38.30 -39.90 -37.38
C GLY A 7 -39.27 -40.68 -36.48
N LEU A 8 -39.66 -40.05 -35.38
CA LEU A 8 -40.73 -40.50 -34.50
C LEU A 8 -41.82 -39.43 -34.49
N TRP A 9 -43.05 -39.84 -34.80
CA TRP A 9 -44.23 -38.98 -34.97
C TRP A 9 -45.36 -39.37 -34.02
N ASN A 10 -46.39 -38.53 -33.93
CA ASN A 10 -47.59 -38.76 -33.11
C ASN A 10 -47.25 -39.00 -31.62
N ASN A 11 -48.17 -39.60 -30.85
CA ASN A 11 -47.99 -39.96 -29.45
C ASN A 11 -47.15 -41.25 -29.25
N SER A 12 -46.02 -41.38 -29.95
CA SER A 12 -45.14 -42.56 -29.84
C SER A 12 -44.39 -42.57 -28.50
N THR A 13 -44.29 -43.74 -27.86
CA THR A 13 -43.56 -43.90 -26.59
C THR A 13 -42.48 -44.98 -26.70
N ILE A 14 -41.26 -44.67 -26.27
CA ILE A 14 -40.15 -45.64 -26.08
C ILE A 14 -39.80 -45.66 -24.60
N ASP A 15 -40.16 -46.71 -23.88
CA ASP A 15 -39.85 -46.85 -22.46
C ASP A 15 -38.94 -48.06 -22.18
N VAL A 16 -37.74 -47.78 -21.70
CA VAL A 16 -36.73 -48.75 -21.24
C VAL A 16 -36.41 -48.55 -19.75
N SER A 17 -37.34 -47.98 -18.99
CA SER A 17 -37.21 -47.76 -17.55
C SER A 17 -37.27 -49.09 -16.77
N SER A 18 -36.55 -49.18 -15.65
CA SER A 18 -36.58 -50.37 -14.79
C SER A 18 -36.40 -50.06 -13.29
N PRO A 19 -36.82 -50.97 -12.38
CA PRO A 19 -36.66 -50.78 -10.94
C PRO A 19 -35.21 -50.61 -10.45
N ASN A 20 -34.23 -51.17 -11.16
CA ASN A 20 -32.83 -51.26 -10.72
C ASN A 20 -31.85 -50.66 -11.77
N GLY A 21 -32.19 -49.50 -12.34
CA GLY A 21 -31.41 -48.82 -13.37
C GLY A 21 -32.20 -48.61 -14.67
N GLY A 22 -31.86 -47.56 -15.40
CA GLY A 22 -32.43 -47.24 -16.72
C GLY A 22 -31.74 -47.96 -17.88
N GLY A 23 -32.50 -48.25 -18.94
CA GLY A 23 -32.00 -48.89 -20.16
C GLY A 23 -31.26 -47.96 -21.12
N THR A 24 -30.98 -48.43 -22.34
CA THR A 24 -30.31 -47.65 -23.39
C THR A 24 -31.18 -47.51 -24.63
N VAL A 25 -31.33 -46.28 -25.12
CA VAL A 25 -32.01 -45.93 -26.38
C VAL A 25 -31.01 -45.27 -27.32
N LEU A 26 -30.85 -45.80 -28.53
CA LEU A 26 -30.00 -45.23 -29.57
C LEU A 26 -30.86 -44.95 -30.80
N ILE A 27 -31.02 -43.68 -31.19
CA ILE A 27 -31.79 -43.24 -32.34
C ILE A 27 -30.84 -42.46 -33.26
N GLY A 28 -30.59 -43.02 -34.44
CA GLY A 28 -29.60 -42.46 -35.36
C GLY A 28 -28.20 -43.03 -35.18
N SER A 29 -27.31 -42.56 -36.03
CA SER A 29 -25.88 -42.88 -36.08
C SER A 29 -25.17 -41.81 -36.91
N GLN A 30 -23.83 -41.86 -36.98
CA GLN A 30 -23.05 -41.03 -37.91
C GLN A 30 -23.38 -41.27 -39.40
N GLN A 31 -24.16 -42.29 -39.74
CA GLN A 31 -24.66 -42.55 -41.11
C GLN A 31 -26.10 -42.07 -41.33
N THR A 32 -26.71 -41.48 -40.29
CA THR A 32 -28.06 -40.93 -40.33
C THR A 32 -27.98 -39.48 -40.71
N ASN A 33 -28.49 -39.10 -41.88
CA ASN A 33 -28.44 -37.71 -42.33
C ASN A 33 -29.43 -36.85 -41.52
N ARG A 34 -30.62 -37.38 -41.21
CA ARG A 34 -31.69 -36.62 -40.55
C ARG A 34 -32.39 -37.42 -39.47
N SER A 35 -32.59 -36.81 -38.30
CA SER A 35 -33.33 -37.36 -37.16
C SER A 35 -34.43 -36.38 -36.72
N TYR A 36 -35.65 -36.88 -36.44
CA TYR A 36 -36.77 -36.05 -35.97
C TYR A 36 -37.55 -36.71 -34.84
N ILE A 37 -37.91 -35.93 -33.82
CA ILE A 37 -38.76 -36.33 -32.72
C ILE A 37 -39.88 -35.30 -32.58
N ALA A 38 -41.11 -35.70 -32.88
CA ALA A 38 -42.30 -34.84 -32.80
C ALA A 38 -42.66 -34.43 -31.35
N PRO A 39 -43.43 -33.33 -31.16
CA PRO A 39 -43.72 -32.78 -29.84
C PRO A 39 -44.35 -33.74 -28.81
N ASN A 40 -45.18 -34.68 -29.27
CA ASN A 40 -45.90 -35.62 -28.39
C ASN A 40 -45.18 -36.96 -28.19
N VAL A 41 -43.93 -37.09 -28.65
CA VAL A 41 -43.13 -38.31 -28.46
C VAL A 41 -42.48 -38.32 -27.09
N GLU A 42 -42.53 -39.46 -26.40
CA GLU A 42 -41.89 -39.66 -25.09
C GLU A 42 -40.85 -40.78 -25.14
N ILE A 43 -39.65 -40.52 -24.65
CA ILE A 43 -38.56 -41.49 -24.53
C ILE A 43 -38.10 -41.56 -23.07
N SER A 44 -38.27 -42.70 -22.42
CA SER A 44 -38.01 -42.87 -20.99
C SER A 44 -36.99 -43.98 -20.75
N ALA A 45 -35.94 -43.65 -20.02
CA ALA A 45 -34.86 -44.54 -19.60
C ALA A 45 -34.59 -44.35 -18.10
N ASN A 46 -35.65 -44.32 -17.29
CA ASN A 46 -35.55 -44.00 -15.87
C ASN A 46 -35.17 -45.22 -15.02
N ALA A 47 -34.47 -44.98 -13.91
CA ALA A 47 -34.45 -45.90 -12.78
C ALA A 47 -35.64 -45.60 -11.86
N ILE A 48 -36.51 -46.57 -11.61
CA ILE A 48 -37.76 -46.32 -10.87
C ILE A 48 -37.53 -46.30 -9.34
N ALA A 49 -36.74 -47.24 -8.81
CA ALA A 49 -36.51 -47.38 -7.37
C ALA A 49 -35.04 -47.20 -6.99
N LYS A 50 -34.13 -47.99 -7.56
CA LYS A 50 -32.68 -47.94 -7.30
C LYS A 50 -31.90 -47.92 -8.61
N GLY A 51 -30.66 -47.44 -8.57
CA GLY A 51 -29.75 -47.44 -9.71
C GLY A 51 -29.78 -46.15 -10.52
N ASN A 52 -28.81 -46.01 -11.43
CA ASN A 52 -28.65 -44.79 -12.21
C ASN A 52 -29.66 -44.71 -13.35
N GLY A 53 -29.99 -43.50 -13.77
CA GLY A 53 -30.69 -43.25 -15.01
C GLY A 53 -29.95 -43.86 -16.20
N GLY A 54 -30.72 -44.15 -17.25
CA GLY A 54 -30.25 -44.82 -18.45
C GLY A 54 -29.51 -43.91 -19.42
N ARG A 55 -29.30 -44.38 -20.65
CA ARG A 55 -28.61 -43.65 -21.71
C ARG A 55 -29.52 -43.46 -22.92
N VAL A 56 -29.74 -42.23 -23.36
CA VAL A 56 -30.48 -41.92 -24.59
C VAL A 56 -29.58 -41.12 -25.52
N ILE A 57 -29.38 -41.59 -26.75
CA ILE A 57 -28.65 -40.83 -27.79
C ILE A 57 -29.57 -40.64 -28.98
N LEU A 58 -29.75 -39.38 -29.38
CA LEU A 58 -30.43 -38.95 -30.59
C LEU A 58 -29.42 -38.19 -31.46
N GLN A 59 -29.04 -38.74 -32.60
CA GLN A 59 -27.98 -38.14 -33.44
C GLN A 59 -28.30 -38.16 -34.94
N ALA A 60 -27.73 -37.20 -35.67
CA ALA A 60 -27.68 -37.15 -37.13
C ALA A 60 -26.46 -36.36 -37.64
N ASP A 61 -26.01 -36.65 -38.87
CA ASP A 61 -24.87 -36.00 -39.55
C ASP A 61 -25.24 -34.64 -40.16
N GLN A 62 -26.49 -34.41 -40.58
CA GLN A 62 -26.92 -33.10 -41.12
C GLN A 62 -27.83 -32.34 -40.14
N ILE A 63 -28.99 -32.90 -39.79
CA ILE A 63 -29.94 -32.21 -38.91
C ILE A 63 -30.67 -33.15 -37.95
N THR A 64 -30.72 -32.75 -36.68
CA THR A 64 -31.59 -33.35 -35.66
C THR A 64 -32.64 -32.32 -35.23
N GLY A 65 -33.91 -32.66 -35.39
CA GLY A 65 -35.04 -31.88 -34.87
C GLY A 65 -35.67 -32.56 -33.66
N PHE A 66 -35.56 -31.95 -32.48
CA PHE A 66 -36.07 -32.51 -31.23
C PHE A 66 -37.13 -31.59 -30.61
N TYR A 67 -38.36 -32.09 -30.51
CA TYR A 67 -39.51 -31.39 -29.93
C TYR A 67 -40.21 -32.18 -28.81
N GLY A 68 -39.90 -33.48 -28.66
CA GLY A 68 -40.55 -34.39 -27.72
C GLY A 68 -40.01 -34.30 -26.29
N THR A 69 -40.25 -35.33 -25.49
CA THR A 69 -39.76 -35.44 -24.10
C THR A 69 -38.82 -36.64 -23.93
N ILE A 70 -37.64 -36.43 -23.33
CA ILE A 70 -36.70 -37.49 -22.97
C ILE A 70 -36.42 -37.47 -21.47
N SER A 71 -36.52 -38.62 -20.80
CA SER A 71 -36.17 -38.74 -19.38
C SER A 71 -35.19 -39.89 -19.12
N ALA A 72 -34.20 -39.64 -18.26
CA ALA A 72 -33.22 -40.62 -17.80
C ALA A 72 -32.88 -40.35 -16.33
N ARG A 73 -33.89 -40.43 -15.46
CA ARG A 73 -33.77 -40.10 -14.04
C ARG A 73 -33.11 -41.19 -13.20
N GLY A 74 -32.43 -40.78 -12.14
CA GLY A 74 -31.93 -41.67 -11.08
C GLY A 74 -33.05 -42.24 -10.21
N GLY A 75 -32.78 -43.39 -9.58
CA GLY A 75 -33.74 -44.08 -8.71
C GLY A 75 -34.17 -43.25 -7.51
N THR A 76 -35.45 -43.30 -7.16
CA THR A 76 -36.03 -42.53 -6.04
C THR A 76 -35.45 -42.87 -4.66
N ILE A 77 -34.88 -44.06 -4.47
CA ILE A 77 -34.21 -44.48 -3.22
C ILE A 77 -32.70 -44.18 -3.27
N SER A 78 -32.07 -44.38 -4.42
CA SER A 78 -30.63 -44.20 -4.62
C SER A 78 -30.27 -44.29 -6.10
N GLY A 79 -29.33 -43.47 -6.57
CA GLY A 79 -28.75 -43.57 -7.91
C GLY A 79 -28.65 -42.21 -8.60
N ASN A 80 -27.68 -42.07 -9.49
CA ASN A 80 -27.41 -40.82 -10.21
C ASN A 80 -28.35 -40.67 -11.41
N GLY A 81 -28.44 -39.46 -11.94
CA GLY A 81 -29.07 -39.19 -13.22
C GLY A 81 -28.36 -39.91 -14.37
N GLY A 82 -29.07 -40.05 -15.47
CA GLY A 82 -28.61 -40.71 -16.69
C GLY A 82 -27.95 -39.75 -17.67
N PHE A 83 -27.67 -40.25 -18.87
CA PHE A 83 -27.03 -39.48 -19.95
C PHE A 83 -27.97 -39.35 -21.14
N ILE A 84 -28.22 -38.12 -21.58
CA ILE A 84 -29.03 -37.78 -22.75
C ILE A 84 -28.16 -36.95 -23.71
N GLU A 85 -28.09 -37.37 -24.96
CA GLU A 85 -27.38 -36.68 -26.03
C GLU A 85 -28.38 -36.39 -27.17
N VAL A 86 -28.48 -35.12 -27.57
CA VAL A 86 -29.32 -34.66 -28.68
C VAL A 86 -28.47 -33.82 -29.63
N SER A 87 -28.13 -34.43 -30.76
CA SER A 87 -26.95 -34.04 -31.53
C SER A 87 -27.24 -33.95 -33.02
N GLY A 88 -26.82 -32.87 -33.65
CA GLY A 88 -26.86 -32.73 -35.10
C GLY A 88 -25.55 -32.15 -35.57
N LYS A 89 -24.66 -32.97 -36.16
CA LYS A 89 -23.26 -32.59 -36.42
C LYS A 89 -23.12 -31.27 -37.19
N GLU A 90 -24.03 -30.97 -38.12
CA GLU A 90 -24.11 -29.63 -38.72
C GLU A 90 -25.15 -28.76 -37.97
N ASN A 91 -26.44 -29.13 -38.02
CA ASN A 91 -27.53 -28.32 -37.44
C ASN A 91 -28.36 -29.09 -36.40
N LEU A 92 -28.80 -28.39 -35.37
CA LEU A 92 -29.71 -28.90 -34.34
C LEU A 92 -30.90 -27.95 -34.19
N ILE A 93 -32.09 -28.52 -34.01
CA ILE A 93 -33.26 -27.79 -33.50
C ILE A 93 -33.63 -28.44 -32.17
N PHE A 94 -33.48 -27.70 -31.08
CA PHE A 94 -33.75 -28.18 -29.72
C PHE A 94 -34.91 -27.39 -29.11
N ARG A 95 -36.09 -28.01 -29.02
CA ARG A 95 -37.33 -27.42 -28.48
C ARG A 95 -38.15 -28.41 -27.63
N GLY A 96 -37.54 -29.53 -27.25
CA GLY A 96 -38.16 -30.57 -26.44
C GLY A 96 -37.71 -30.52 -24.98
N ASN A 97 -38.35 -31.34 -24.14
CA ASN A 97 -38.09 -31.40 -22.70
C ASN A 97 -37.12 -32.52 -22.35
N VAL A 98 -36.19 -32.24 -21.43
CA VAL A 98 -35.21 -33.22 -20.95
C VAL A 98 -35.21 -33.27 -19.42
N ASP A 99 -35.25 -34.47 -18.86
CA ASP A 99 -35.14 -34.70 -17.40
C ASP A 99 -34.08 -35.77 -17.11
N THR A 100 -32.93 -35.34 -16.59
CA THR A 100 -31.85 -36.23 -16.13
C THR A 100 -31.68 -36.20 -14.61
N SER A 101 -32.66 -35.67 -13.88
CA SER A 101 -32.53 -35.43 -12.44
C SER A 101 -32.38 -36.71 -11.62
N ALA A 102 -31.79 -36.57 -10.44
CA ALA A 102 -31.75 -37.61 -9.43
C ALA A 102 -32.07 -37.02 -8.06
N VAL A 103 -33.05 -37.60 -7.36
CA VAL A 103 -33.47 -37.14 -6.03
C VAL A 103 -32.41 -37.41 -4.97
N ASN A 104 -31.74 -38.57 -5.06
CA ASN A 104 -30.80 -39.09 -4.05
C ASN A 104 -29.44 -39.48 -4.68
N GLY A 105 -28.95 -38.69 -5.63
CA GLY A 105 -27.69 -38.95 -6.34
C GLY A 105 -27.20 -37.73 -7.11
N PHE A 106 -26.12 -37.90 -7.87
CA PHE A 106 -25.57 -36.82 -8.69
C PHE A 106 -26.45 -36.53 -9.92
N PRO A 107 -26.48 -35.28 -10.41
CA PRO A 107 -27.11 -34.89 -11.67
C PRO A 107 -26.70 -35.77 -12.85
N GLY A 108 -27.65 -36.05 -13.72
CA GLY A 108 -27.38 -36.61 -15.04
C GLY A 108 -26.93 -35.52 -16.02
N THR A 109 -26.69 -35.88 -17.27
CA THR A 109 -26.09 -34.98 -18.28
C THR A 109 -26.95 -34.88 -19.52
N LEU A 110 -27.19 -33.65 -19.97
CA LEU A 110 -27.66 -33.33 -21.32
C LEU A 110 -26.47 -32.80 -22.13
N LEU A 111 -26.15 -33.47 -23.24
CA LEU A 111 -25.15 -33.06 -24.22
C LEU A 111 -25.82 -32.61 -25.53
N LEU A 112 -25.49 -31.40 -25.99
CA LEU A 112 -25.84 -30.88 -27.31
C LEU A 112 -24.53 -30.49 -28.04
N ASP A 113 -24.24 -31.11 -29.19
CA ASP A 113 -22.94 -30.94 -29.88
C ASP A 113 -23.02 -30.67 -31.41
N PRO A 114 -23.75 -29.66 -31.87
CA PRO A 114 -23.76 -29.26 -33.29
C PRO A 114 -22.50 -28.51 -33.71
N ARG A 115 -22.40 -28.12 -34.98
CA ARG A 115 -21.26 -27.34 -35.47
C ARG A 115 -21.19 -25.94 -34.85
N ASP A 116 -22.30 -25.21 -34.89
CA ASP A 116 -22.47 -23.86 -34.34
C ASP A 116 -23.67 -23.86 -33.39
N ILE A 117 -23.65 -23.03 -32.35
CA ILE A 117 -24.78 -22.82 -31.43
C ILE A 117 -25.05 -21.32 -31.32
N ILE A 118 -26.31 -20.93 -31.51
CA ILE A 118 -26.84 -19.60 -31.18
C ILE A 118 -27.84 -19.77 -30.05
N ILE A 119 -27.64 -19.05 -28.94
CA ILE A 119 -28.61 -18.89 -27.88
C ILE A 119 -29.30 -17.55 -28.12
N ALA A 120 -30.60 -17.59 -28.40
CA ALA A 120 -31.37 -16.41 -28.80
C ALA A 120 -32.56 -16.19 -27.87
N SER A 121 -32.99 -14.92 -27.76
CA SER A 121 -34.18 -14.59 -27.00
C SER A 121 -35.45 -15.20 -27.62
N GLY A 122 -36.38 -15.60 -26.76
CA GLY A 122 -37.73 -15.98 -27.17
C GLY A 122 -38.21 -17.32 -26.60
N THR A 123 -39.41 -17.72 -27.03
CA THR A 123 -40.09 -18.93 -26.54
C THR A 123 -39.80 -20.14 -27.42
N GLY A 124 -39.12 -21.15 -26.86
CA GLY A 124 -38.91 -22.43 -27.55
C GLY A 124 -40.20 -23.21 -27.81
N ASN A 125 -41.25 -22.88 -27.06
CA ASN A 125 -42.58 -23.49 -27.14
C ASN A 125 -43.51 -22.73 -28.11
N GLN A 126 -43.09 -22.58 -29.37
CA GLN A 126 -44.07 -22.39 -30.44
C GLN A 126 -44.76 -23.74 -30.64
N THR A 127 -46.09 -23.75 -30.63
CA THR A 127 -46.89 -24.89 -31.07
C THR A 127 -46.62 -25.11 -32.56
N VAL A 128 -45.52 -25.78 -32.88
CA VAL A 128 -45.23 -26.18 -34.25
C VAL A 128 -46.16 -27.35 -34.54
N ASP A 129 -47.05 -27.19 -35.51
CA ASP A 129 -47.79 -28.31 -36.10
C ASP A 129 -46.78 -29.44 -36.44
N ASP A 130 -47.13 -30.69 -36.15
CA ASP A 130 -46.26 -31.85 -36.42
C ASP A 130 -45.80 -31.83 -37.89
N LEU A 131 -44.52 -32.11 -38.14
CA LEU A 131 -44.00 -32.08 -39.51
C LEU A 131 -44.57 -33.27 -40.29
N ASP A 132 -45.27 -32.99 -41.39
CA ASP A 132 -45.74 -34.02 -42.34
C ASP A 132 -44.59 -34.81 -42.98
N SER A 133 -43.38 -34.24 -43.06
CA SER A 133 -42.21 -34.90 -43.64
C SER A 133 -40.87 -34.39 -43.12
N LEU A 134 -39.89 -35.30 -43.00
CA LEU A 134 -38.48 -34.98 -42.68
C LEU A 134 -37.83 -34.00 -43.65
N SER A 135 -38.35 -33.82 -44.87
CA SER A 135 -37.86 -32.83 -45.83
C SER A 135 -38.17 -31.38 -45.43
N GLN A 136 -39.09 -31.17 -44.48
CA GLN A 136 -39.43 -29.85 -43.94
C GLN A 136 -38.43 -29.36 -42.89
N LEU A 137 -37.59 -30.26 -42.35
CA LEU A 137 -36.37 -29.84 -41.66
C LEU A 137 -35.47 -29.17 -42.69
N THR A 138 -35.15 -27.89 -42.51
CA THR A 138 -34.29 -27.16 -43.44
C THR A 138 -32.85 -27.21 -42.95
N ASP A 139 -31.91 -27.60 -43.81
CA ASP A 139 -30.48 -27.72 -43.49
C ASP A 139 -29.76 -26.34 -43.47
N GLY A 140 -30.51 -25.24 -43.45
CA GLY A 140 -30.05 -23.93 -43.95
C GLY A 140 -29.83 -22.82 -42.93
N GLY A 141 -29.98 -23.09 -41.63
CA GLY A 141 -29.76 -22.09 -40.58
C GLY A 141 -28.85 -22.63 -39.49
N THR A 142 -28.06 -21.75 -38.89
CA THR A 142 -27.32 -22.00 -37.64
C THR A 142 -28.25 -22.56 -36.56
N THR A 143 -27.77 -23.48 -35.73
CA THR A 143 -28.55 -24.02 -34.60
C THR A 143 -28.98 -22.90 -33.68
N THR A 144 -30.29 -22.62 -33.58
CA THR A 144 -30.84 -21.68 -32.60
C THR A 144 -31.50 -22.45 -31.46
N ILE A 145 -31.00 -22.23 -30.24
CA ILE A 145 -31.60 -22.67 -28.99
C ILE A 145 -32.21 -21.42 -28.34
N TYR A 146 -33.49 -21.49 -27.97
CA TYR A 146 -34.12 -20.37 -27.27
C TYR A 146 -33.74 -20.42 -25.78
N GLU A 147 -33.42 -19.26 -25.19
CA GLU A 147 -33.08 -19.12 -23.77
C GLU A 147 -34.07 -19.86 -22.86
N SER A 148 -35.38 -19.63 -23.07
CA SER A 148 -36.47 -20.24 -22.29
C SER A 148 -36.46 -21.77 -22.27
N THR A 149 -35.82 -22.40 -23.25
CA THR A 149 -35.67 -23.87 -23.28
C THR A 149 -34.59 -24.34 -22.33
N LEU A 150 -33.50 -23.57 -22.18
CA LEU A 150 -32.43 -23.84 -21.23
C LEU A 150 -32.85 -23.50 -19.80
N GLU A 151 -33.59 -22.41 -19.61
CA GLU A 151 -34.09 -21.95 -18.31
C GLU A 151 -35.09 -22.92 -17.65
N GLN A 152 -35.85 -23.66 -18.46
CA GLN A 152 -36.80 -24.67 -17.99
C GLN A 152 -36.15 -26.00 -17.57
N LEU A 153 -34.85 -26.20 -17.86
CA LEU A 153 -34.15 -27.42 -17.44
C LEU A 153 -33.98 -27.42 -15.91
N SER A 154 -34.18 -28.58 -15.29
CA SER A 154 -33.93 -28.74 -13.85
C SER A 154 -32.48 -28.38 -13.51
N GLY A 155 -32.26 -27.61 -12.43
CA GLY A 155 -30.92 -27.32 -11.94
C GLY A 155 -30.15 -28.55 -11.43
N ASN A 156 -30.80 -29.71 -11.34
CA ASN A 156 -30.17 -31.02 -11.10
C ASN A 156 -29.87 -31.79 -12.39
N THR A 157 -29.66 -31.07 -13.50
CA THR A 157 -29.16 -31.58 -14.79
C THR A 157 -27.85 -30.85 -15.13
N ASN A 158 -26.81 -31.60 -15.49
CA ASN A 158 -25.62 -31.00 -16.12
C ASN A 158 -25.98 -30.60 -17.54
N ILE A 159 -25.74 -29.35 -17.90
CA ILE A 159 -25.98 -28.80 -19.24
C ILE A 159 -24.62 -28.70 -19.92
N VAL A 160 -24.45 -29.41 -21.04
CA VAL A 160 -23.19 -29.41 -21.81
C VAL A 160 -23.50 -29.04 -23.26
N LEU A 161 -23.03 -27.88 -23.69
CA LEU A 161 -23.08 -27.40 -25.07
C LEU A 161 -21.67 -27.47 -25.66
N GLU A 162 -21.47 -28.27 -26.70
CA GLU A 162 -20.17 -28.51 -27.35
C GLU A 162 -20.24 -28.18 -28.85
N ALA A 163 -19.97 -26.94 -29.23
CA ALA A 163 -19.87 -26.56 -30.63
C ALA A 163 -18.46 -26.86 -31.18
N THR A 164 -18.36 -27.47 -32.38
CA THR A 164 -17.05 -27.61 -33.04
C THR A 164 -16.54 -26.26 -33.58
N ASN A 165 -17.41 -25.27 -33.78
CA ASN A 165 -17.06 -23.91 -34.18
C ASN A 165 -17.55 -22.90 -33.12
N ASP A 166 -18.47 -21.98 -33.43
CA ASP A 166 -18.80 -20.86 -32.55
C ASP A 166 -20.01 -21.15 -31.63
N ILE A 167 -19.99 -20.56 -30.44
CA ILE A 167 -21.17 -20.37 -29.59
C ILE A 167 -21.43 -18.87 -29.47
N LEU A 168 -22.62 -18.42 -29.88
CA LEU A 168 -23.07 -17.03 -29.80
C LEU A 168 -24.27 -16.92 -28.86
N LEU A 169 -24.17 -16.09 -27.83
CA LEU A 169 -25.32 -15.57 -27.08
C LEU A 169 -25.73 -14.24 -27.75
N GLU A 170 -26.91 -14.20 -28.35
CA GLU A 170 -27.47 -12.96 -28.89
C GLU A 170 -27.90 -12.02 -27.76
N ASP A 171 -28.18 -10.76 -28.10
CA ASP A 171 -28.77 -9.75 -27.21
C ASP A 171 -30.13 -10.25 -26.68
N LEU A 172 -30.20 -10.51 -25.37
CA LEU A 172 -31.37 -11.10 -24.74
C LEU A 172 -32.37 -10.01 -24.33
N ALA A 173 -33.66 -10.22 -24.61
CA ALA A 173 -34.66 -9.16 -24.41
C ALA A 173 -34.89 -8.77 -22.94
N ASP A 174 -34.49 -9.62 -21.99
CA ASP A 174 -34.56 -9.42 -20.54
C ASP A 174 -33.16 -9.34 -19.89
N ASP A 175 -32.11 -9.20 -20.70
CA ASP A 175 -30.71 -9.12 -20.29
C ASP A 175 -30.24 -10.34 -19.45
N SER A 176 -30.90 -11.51 -19.58
CA SER A 176 -30.65 -12.63 -18.68
C SER A 176 -30.86 -14.02 -19.31
N LEU A 177 -29.82 -14.86 -19.25
CA LEU A 177 -30.00 -16.31 -19.36
C LEU A 177 -30.11 -16.88 -17.93
N ASP A 178 -31.34 -17.08 -17.44
CA ASP A 178 -31.62 -17.42 -16.04
C ASP A 178 -31.83 -18.93 -15.79
N LEU A 179 -30.74 -19.65 -15.51
CA LEU A 179 -30.80 -21.11 -15.34
C LEU A 179 -31.29 -21.51 -13.95
N ALA A 180 -32.19 -22.50 -13.87
CA ALA A 180 -32.70 -23.00 -12.60
C ALA A 180 -31.59 -23.41 -11.61
N SER A 181 -31.79 -23.08 -10.33
CA SER A 181 -30.90 -23.42 -9.22
C SER A 181 -30.83 -24.93 -8.97
N GLY A 182 -29.65 -25.40 -8.53
CA GLY A 182 -29.42 -26.81 -8.24
C GLY A 182 -27.93 -27.15 -8.18
N ILE A 183 -27.61 -28.44 -8.26
CA ILE A 183 -26.23 -28.94 -8.12
C ILE A 183 -25.59 -29.38 -9.46
N GLY A 184 -26.28 -29.22 -10.58
CA GLY A 184 -25.77 -29.56 -11.92
C GLY A 184 -24.80 -28.51 -12.45
N ALA A 185 -23.74 -28.93 -13.14
CA ALA A 185 -22.80 -28.01 -13.79
C ALA A 185 -23.35 -27.45 -15.11
N VAL A 186 -22.82 -26.31 -15.55
CA VAL A 186 -23.07 -25.71 -16.86
C VAL A 186 -21.75 -25.63 -17.62
N VAL A 187 -21.69 -26.19 -18.83
CA VAL A 187 -20.47 -26.24 -19.64
C VAL A 187 -20.77 -25.77 -21.05
N PHE A 188 -20.02 -24.77 -21.50
CA PHE A 188 -20.01 -24.27 -22.87
C PHE A 188 -18.62 -24.48 -23.48
N THR A 189 -18.53 -25.18 -24.60
CA THR A 189 -17.28 -25.42 -25.31
C THR A 189 -17.46 -25.04 -26.78
N ALA A 190 -16.94 -23.89 -27.16
CA ALA A 190 -16.60 -23.58 -28.55
C ALA A 190 -15.24 -24.23 -28.89
N ASP A 191 -14.94 -24.48 -30.17
CA ASP A 191 -13.71 -25.19 -30.60
C ASP A 191 -13.57 -26.60 -29.95
N ALA A 192 -14.67 -27.37 -29.90
CA ALA A 192 -14.67 -28.70 -29.29
C ALA A 192 -13.74 -29.71 -29.99
N ASP A 193 -13.44 -29.50 -31.28
CA ASP A 193 -12.49 -30.32 -32.04
C ASP A 193 -11.02 -29.86 -31.93
N ARG A 194 -10.78 -28.70 -31.30
CA ARG A 194 -9.46 -28.14 -30.96
C ARG A 194 -8.60 -27.86 -32.17
N ASP A 195 -9.21 -27.41 -33.26
CA ASP A 195 -8.47 -26.96 -34.45
C ASP A 195 -7.98 -25.50 -34.32
N GLY A 196 -8.42 -24.81 -33.26
CA GLY A 196 -8.07 -23.43 -32.94
C GLY A 196 -9.04 -22.40 -33.54
N VAL A 197 -10.19 -22.84 -34.04
CA VAL A 197 -11.29 -22.06 -34.59
C VAL A 197 -12.57 -22.36 -33.79
N GLY A 198 -13.27 -21.30 -33.38
CA GLY A 198 -14.51 -21.43 -32.61
C GLY A 198 -14.46 -20.58 -31.34
N ASN A 199 -15.23 -19.51 -31.31
CA ASN A 199 -15.26 -18.53 -30.25
C ASN A 199 -16.54 -18.66 -29.44
N PHE A 200 -16.47 -18.29 -28.17
CA PHE A 200 -17.67 -18.00 -27.38
C PHE A 200 -17.85 -16.48 -27.34
N VAL A 201 -19.01 -15.98 -27.76
CA VAL A 201 -19.30 -14.54 -27.85
C VAL A 201 -20.66 -14.23 -27.24
N MET A 202 -20.71 -13.26 -26.32
CA MET A 202 -21.94 -12.55 -25.96
C MET A 202 -22.05 -11.27 -26.78
N ALA A 203 -23.19 -11.07 -27.44
CA ALA A 203 -23.41 -9.94 -28.34
C ALA A 203 -23.52 -8.61 -27.58
N ASP A 204 -24.20 -8.59 -26.42
CA ASP A 204 -24.15 -7.48 -25.47
C ASP A 204 -23.23 -7.86 -24.30
N THR A 205 -22.07 -7.22 -24.20
CA THR A 205 -21.13 -7.44 -23.09
C THR A 205 -21.40 -6.56 -21.86
N VAL A 206 -22.39 -5.66 -21.95
CA VAL A 206 -22.71 -4.68 -20.90
C VAL A 206 -23.90 -5.14 -20.07
N SER A 207 -25.01 -5.53 -20.71
CA SER A 207 -26.28 -5.81 -20.02
C SER A 207 -26.50 -7.30 -19.77
N ASP A 208 -26.28 -8.15 -20.79
CA ASP A 208 -26.56 -9.58 -20.71
C ASP A 208 -25.79 -10.26 -19.56
N THR A 209 -26.53 -11.08 -18.81
CA THR A 209 -25.98 -11.86 -17.70
C THR A 209 -26.36 -13.33 -17.79
N ILE A 210 -25.40 -14.25 -17.72
CA ILE A 210 -25.68 -15.66 -17.45
C ILE A 210 -25.81 -15.86 -15.94
N ARG A 211 -26.99 -16.27 -15.47
CA ARG A 211 -27.26 -16.56 -14.06
C ARG A 211 -27.41 -18.06 -13.83
N THR A 212 -26.73 -18.58 -12.81
CA THR A 212 -26.71 -20.03 -12.52
C THR A 212 -27.11 -20.40 -11.10
N HIS A 213 -27.34 -19.40 -10.22
CA HIS A 213 -27.85 -19.57 -8.84
C HIS A 213 -27.15 -20.66 -8.04
N GLY A 214 -25.84 -20.53 -7.85
CA GLY A 214 -25.00 -21.49 -7.12
C GLY A 214 -24.41 -22.62 -7.95
N ARG A 215 -24.80 -22.79 -9.21
CA ARG A 215 -24.23 -23.81 -10.10
C ARG A 215 -22.89 -23.35 -10.66
N SER A 216 -21.92 -24.26 -10.75
CA SER A 216 -20.64 -23.94 -11.40
C SER A 216 -20.78 -23.88 -12.91
N ILE A 217 -20.06 -22.95 -13.54
CA ILE A 217 -20.03 -22.74 -14.98
C ILE A 217 -18.61 -22.80 -15.52
N ALA A 218 -18.43 -23.49 -16.64
CA ALA A 218 -17.18 -23.54 -17.38
C ALA A 218 -17.41 -23.15 -18.85
N ILE A 219 -16.61 -22.21 -19.37
CA ILE A 219 -16.65 -21.76 -20.76
C ILE A 219 -15.26 -21.93 -21.38
N SER A 220 -15.20 -22.53 -22.57
CA SER A 220 -13.96 -22.64 -23.34
C SER A 220 -14.18 -22.41 -24.83
N GLY A 221 -13.11 -21.98 -25.53
CA GLY A 221 -13.11 -21.64 -26.94
C GLY A 221 -11.76 -21.08 -27.38
N ALA A 222 -11.58 -20.84 -28.68
CA ALA A 222 -10.37 -20.20 -29.23
C ALA A 222 -10.17 -18.79 -28.65
N ASN A 223 -11.23 -17.96 -28.64
CA ASN A 223 -11.31 -16.67 -27.95
C ASN A 223 -12.64 -16.59 -27.18
N LEU A 224 -12.66 -15.79 -26.10
CA LEU A 224 -13.85 -15.56 -25.30
C LEU A 224 -14.17 -14.07 -25.21
N THR A 225 -15.39 -13.71 -25.59
CA THR A 225 -15.99 -12.39 -25.35
C THR A 225 -17.21 -12.58 -24.48
N ILE A 226 -17.10 -12.18 -23.22
CA ILE A 226 -18.06 -12.46 -22.15
C ILE A 226 -18.62 -11.13 -21.65
N GLY A 227 -19.94 -11.05 -21.48
CA GLY A 227 -20.61 -10.00 -20.72
C GLY A 227 -20.52 -10.30 -19.23
N ASN A 228 -21.67 -10.49 -18.58
CA ASN A 228 -21.73 -10.77 -17.14
C ASN A 228 -22.01 -12.25 -16.85
N ILE A 229 -21.41 -12.78 -15.78
CA ILE A 229 -21.71 -14.12 -15.25
C ILE A 229 -21.93 -14.04 -13.74
N ASP A 230 -23.04 -14.59 -13.28
CA ASP A 230 -23.43 -14.63 -11.87
C ASP A 230 -23.77 -16.06 -11.42
N THR A 231 -22.88 -16.64 -10.61
CA THR A 231 -23.08 -17.93 -9.94
C THR A 231 -23.41 -17.75 -8.46
N SER A 232 -23.57 -16.51 -7.99
CA SER A 232 -23.90 -16.23 -6.60
C SER A 232 -25.23 -16.87 -6.22
N ILE A 233 -25.39 -17.12 -4.93
CA ILE A 233 -26.65 -17.62 -4.38
C ILE A 233 -27.34 -16.41 -3.75
N PRO A 234 -28.53 -16.01 -4.25
CA PRO A 234 -29.34 -15.00 -3.59
C PRO A 234 -29.59 -15.41 -2.13
N GLN A 235 -29.60 -14.44 -1.20
CA GLN A 235 -29.84 -14.73 0.23
C GLN A 235 -31.05 -15.65 0.39
N VAL A 236 -30.89 -16.75 1.13
CA VAL A 236 -32.06 -17.42 1.68
C VAL A 236 -32.38 -16.62 2.93
N ALA A 237 -33.30 -15.66 2.81
CA ALA A 237 -33.74 -14.80 3.92
C ALA A 237 -33.78 -15.58 5.24
N ASP A 238 -33.10 -15.06 6.26
CA ASP A 238 -32.87 -15.79 7.51
C ASP A 238 -34.19 -16.22 8.18
N ALA A 239 -35.27 -15.49 7.89
CA ALA A 239 -36.66 -15.91 7.96
C ALA A 239 -37.43 -15.38 6.74
N GLY A 240 -38.30 -16.18 6.13
CA GLY A 240 -38.97 -15.74 4.89
C GLY A 240 -39.85 -14.49 5.07
N GLN A 241 -39.99 -13.71 3.98
CA GLN A 241 -40.66 -12.40 3.95
C GLN A 241 -42.19 -12.47 3.71
N SER A 242 -42.78 -13.67 3.67
CA SER A 242 -44.21 -13.92 3.44
C SER A 242 -44.75 -14.96 4.43
N ILE A 243 -46.08 -14.99 4.61
CA ILE A 243 -46.75 -15.99 5.45
C ILE A 243 -46.41 -17.43 5.04
N THR A 244 -46.15 -17.66 3.75
CA THR A 244 -45.88 -19.00 3.20
C THR A 244 -44.45 -19.49 3.38
N ASN A 245 -43.48 -18.58 3.59
CA ASN A 245 -42.07 -18.93 3.82
C ASN A 245 -41.57 -18.47 5.20
N ALA A 246 -42.47 -18.04 6.09
CA ALA A 246 -42.14 -17.65 7.46
C ALA A 246 -41.34 -18.75 8.19
N LYS A 247 -40.28 -18.36 8.89
CA LYS A 247 -39.41 -19.29 9.64
C LYS A 247 -40.18 -19.92 10.79
N ILE A 248 -40.16 -21.24 10.84
CA ILE A 248 -40.72 -22.00 11.97
C ILE A 248 -39.65 -22.08 13.05
N VAL A 249 -39.87 -21.43 14.20
CA VAL A 249 -38.91 -21.48 15.31
C VAL A 249 -38.99 -22.84 16.00
N SER A 250 -38.03 -23.72 15.75
CA SER A 250 -38.03 -25.10 16.24
C SER A 250 -37.40 -25.23 17.63
N ASN A 251 -38.23 -25.17 18.68
CA ASN A 251 -37.96 -25.82 19.96
C ASN A 251 -38.86 -27.06 20.11
N SER A 252 -38.60 -27.92 21.10
CA SER A 252 -39.52 -29.03 21.39
C SER A 252 -40.94 -28.48 21.66
N PRO A 253 -42.01 -29.06 21.08
CA PRO A 253 -43.36 -28.55 21.27
C PRO A 253 -43.72 -28.45 22.77
N GLY A 254 -44.26 -27.32 23.20
CA GLY A 254 -44.56 -27.06 24.62
C GLY A 254 -43.42 -26.46 25.44
N VAL A 255 -42.29 -26.09 24.81
CA VAL A 255 -41.21 -25.33 25.46
C VAL A 255 -41.42 -23.83 25.24
N PRO A 256 -41.41 -23.00 26.29
CA PRO A 256 -41.47 -21.55 26.16
C PRO A 256 -40.38 -21.03 25.23
N LEU A 257 -40.76 -20.16 24.30
CA LEU A 257 -39.84 -19.45 23.43
C LEU A 257 -39.52 -18.10 24.05
N GLU A 258 -38.33 -17.95 24.62
CA GLU A 258 -37.93 -16.75 25.37
C GLU A 258 -37.33 -15.66 24.48
N SER A 259 -36.76 -16.02 23.32
CA SER A 259 -36.24 -15.05 22.35
C SER A 259 -36.12 -15.62 20.92
N ILE A 260 -36.05 -14.70 19.94
CA ILE A 260 -35.72 -14.95 18.53
C ILE A 260 -34.66 -13.93 18.11
N SER A 261 -33.69 -14.33 17.29
CA SER A 261 -32.66 -13.43 16.74
C SER A 261 -32.55 -13.61 15.22
N GLY A 262 -32.17 -12.54 14.53
CA GLY A 262 -31.96 -12.46 13.08
C GLY A 262 -31.21 -11.19 12.69
N THR A 263 -31.12 -10.91 11.40
CA THR A 263 -30.37 -9.81 10.80
C THR A 263 -31.17 -9.17 9.67
N ILE A 264 -31.46 -7.87 9.78
CA ILE A 264 -31.99 -7.08 8.65
C ILE A 264 -30.80 -6.76 7.72
N ALA A 265 -30.61 -7.56 6.67
CA ALA A 265 -29.40 -7.54 5.86
C ALA A 265 -29.38 -6.44 4.78
N ASN A 266 -30.55 -5.98 4.35
CA ASN A 266 -30.70 -4.88 3.40
C ASN A 266 -32.03 -4.12 3.65
N VAL A 267 -32.22 -2.98 2.97
CA VAL A 267 -33.37 -2.07 3.19
C VAL A 267 -34.72 -2.63 2.73
N ALA A 268 -34.74 -3.79 2.07
CA ALA A 268 -35.95 -4.51 1.67
C ALA A 268 -36.14 -5.81 2.49
N ASP A 269 -35.26 -6.05 3.48
CA ASP A 269 -35.29 -7.27 4.26
C ASP A 269 -36.31 -7.20 5.39
N VAL A 270 -37.12 -8.26 5.50
CA VAL A 270 -38.21 -8.38 6.47
C VAL A 270 -38.35 -9.83 6.89
N ASP A 271 -38.23 -10.08 8.18
CA ASP A 271 -38.25 -11.43 8.72
C ASP A 271 -39.61 -11.76 9.31
N ILE A 272 -40.21 -12.88 8.89
CA ILE A 272 -41.47 -13.39 9.46
C ILE A 272 -41.24 -14.73 10.15
N TYR A 273 -41.66 -14.80 11.41
CA TYR A 273 -41.58 -16.00 12.23
C TYR A 273 -42.97 -16.57 12.52
N GLN A 274 -43.13 -17.88 12.34
CA GLN A 274 -44.30 -18.60 12.82
C GLN A 274 -44.14 -18.91 14.30
N ILE A 275 -45.05 -18.41 15.12
CA ILE A 275 -45.05 -18.56 16.58
C ILE A 275 -46.36 -19.20 17.07
N PHE A 276 -46.32 -19.91 18.20
CA PHE A 276 -47.53 -20.42 18.86
C PHE A 276 -47.83 -19.61 20.12
N LEU A 277 -48.95 -18.91 20.14
CA LEU A 277 -49.42 -18.23 21.35
C LEU A 277 -50.16 -19.25 22.23
N THR A 278 -49.79 -19.34 23.50
CA THR A 278 -50.28 -20.38 24.42
C THR A 278 -51.69 -20.15 24.95
N GLY A 279 -52.21 -18.91 24.82
CA GLY A 279 -53.52 -18.50 25.30
C GLY A 279 -53.62 -18.44 26.83
N GLY A 280 -54.04 -17.31 27.38
CA GLY A 280 -54.24 -17.13 28.84
C GLY A 280 -53.07 -16.45 29.59
N GLU A 281 -51.91 -16.30 28.96
CA GLU A 281 -50.79 -15.46 29.42
C GLU A 281 -50.72 -14.15 28.62
N THR A 282 -50.02 -13.12 29.12
CA THR A 282 -49.82 -11.87 28.37
C THR A 282 -48.69 -12.00 27.35
N PHE A 283 -49.04 -12.10 26.07
CA PHE A 283 -48.08 -12.06 24.97
C PHE A 283 -47.32 -10.72 24.95
N SER A 284 -46.01 -10.79 24.79
CA SER A 284 -45.19 -9.63 24.44
C SER A 284 -44.05 -10.01 23.52
N ALA A 285 -43.59 -9.03 22.74
CA ALA A 285 -42.40 -9.12 21.91
C ALA A 285 -41.66 -7.79 21.98
N THR A 286 -40.41 -7.79 22.41
CA THR A 286 -39.60 -6.58 22.60
C THR A 286 -38.22 -6.78 22.02
N THR A 287 -37.76 -5.89 21.15
CA THR A 287 -36.35 -5.88 20.75
C THR A 287 -35.47 -5.44 21.91
N VAL A 288 -34.42 -6.21 22.24
CA VAL A 288 -33.58 -6.00 23.46
C VAL A 288 -32.15 -5.54 23.15
N GLU A 289 -31.37 -5.22 24.20
CA GLU A 289 -29.96 -4.78 24.10
C GLU A 289 -29.14 -5.74 23.23
N GLY A 290 -28.51 -5.19 22.18
CA GLY A 290 -27.84 -5.94 21.11
C GLY A 290 -28.45 -5.68 19.72
N THR A 291 -29.68 -5.15 19.67
CA THR A 291 -30.31 -4.71 18.40
C THR A 291 -29.63 -3.43 17.90
N GLN A 292 -29.03 -3.49 16.71
CA GLN A 292 -28.23 -2.39 16.13
C GLN A 292 -29.04 -1.50 15.18
N VAL A 293 -30.30 -1.84 14.93
CA VAL A 293 -31.20 -1.21 13.95
C VAL A 293 -32.43 -0.59 14.62
N ALA A 294 -33.01 0.44 13.99
CA ALA A 294 -34.35 0.90 14.31
C ALA A 294 -35.37 -0.05 13.67
N THR A 295 -36.20 -0.70 14.49
CA THR A 295 -37.09 -1.78 14.04
C THR A 295 -38.56 -1.37 14.04
N GLN A 296 -39.41 -2.22 13.48
CA GLN A 296 -40.86 -2.22 13.69
C GLN A 296 -41.32 -3.67 13.87
N LEU A 297 -42.25 -3.92 14.81
CA LEU A 297 -42.81 -5.24 15.04
C LEU A 297 -44.27 -5.29 14.60
N PHE A 298 -44.67 -6.39 13.96
CA PHE A 298 -46.03 -6.61 13.46
C PHE A 298 -46.54 -7.99 13.88
N LEU A 299 -47.79 -8.06 14.33
CA LEU A 299 -48.45 -9.33 14.63
C LEU A 299 -49.58 -9.60 13.63
N PHE A 300 -49.56 -10.79 13.03
CA PHE A 300 -50.60 -11.29 12.13
C PHE A 300 -51.24 -12.57 12.68
N ASP A 301 -52.51 -12.81 12.33
CA ASP A 301 -53.20 -14.06 12.64
C ASP A 301 -52.79 -15.21 11.71
N ALA A 302 -53.32 -16.41 11.96
CA ALA A 302 -53.03 -17.60 11.15
C ALA A 302 -53.39 -17.46 9.65
N GLY A 303 -54.28 -16.53 9.30
CA GLY A 303 -54.67 -16.23 7.92
C GLY A 303 -53.81 -15.14 7.27
N GLY A 304 -52.87 -14.52 8.00
CA GLY A 304 -52.05 -13.41 7.52
C GLY A 304 -52.70 -12.04 7.67
N PHE A 305 -53.82 -11.93 8.40
CA PHE A 305 -54.49 -10.64 8.65
C PHE A 305 -53.77 -9.90 9.79
N GLY A 306 -53.51 -8.61 9.60
CA GLY A 306 -52.85 -7.79 10.62
C GLY A 306 -53.70 -7.64 11.88
N ILE A 307 -53.07 -7.77 13.06
CA ILE A 307 -53.73 -7.61 14.36
C ILE A 307 -53.35 -6.25 14.95
N TYR A 308 -52.07 -6.05 15.25
CA TYR A 308 -51.52 -4.76 15.66
C TYR A 308 -50.00 -4.73 15.43
N SER A 309 -49.44 -3.54 15.38
CA SER A 309 -48.01 -3.29 15.25
C SER A 309 -47.53 -2.25 16.25
N ASN A 310 -46.22 -2.15 16.43
CA ASN A 310 -45.61 -1.06 17.17
C ASN A 310 -44.14 -0.91 16.78
N ASP A 311 -43.69 0.33 16.69
CA ASP A 311 -42.30 0.70 16.40
C ASP A 311 -41.54 1.19 17.65
N ASN A 312 -42.24 1.51 18.76
CA ASN A 312 -41.65 2.16 19.94
C ASN A 312 -41.84 1.40 21.27
N ASP A 313 -40.83 1.42 22.14
CA ASP A 313 -40.96 1.04 23.55
C ASP A 313 -41.21 2.27 24.46
N ALA A 314 -42.36 2.24 25.16
CA ALA A 314 -42.78 3.28 26.10
C ALA A 314 -41.85 3.47 27.32
N ASN A 315 -41.01 2.48 27.64
CA ASN A 315 -40.23 2.43 28.88
C ASN A 315 -38.76 2.85 28.73
N CYS A 316 -38.23 2.98 27.50
CA CYS A 316 -36.79 3.18 27.29
C CYS A 316 -36.35 4.63 27.04
N GLY A 317 -37.29 5.58 26.89
CA GLY A 317 -36.96 7.02 26.84
C GLY A 317 -36.08 7.45 25.67
N GLY A 318 -36.48 7.13 24.43
CA GLY A 318 -35.80 7.59 23.19
C GLY A 318 -34.77 6.63 22.61
N CYS A 319 -34.92 5.32 22.83
CA CYS A 319 -34.10 4.27 22.23
C CYS A 319 -34.72 3.71 20.93
N LEU A 320 -33.94 2.93 20.17
CA LEU A 320 -34.34 2.28 18.90
C LEU A 320 -35.19 0.99 19.08
N GLN A 321 -35.74 0.74 20.27
CA GLN A 321 -36.44 -0.51 20.58
C GLN A 321 -37.93 -0.44 20.22
N SER A 322 -38.43 -1.52 19.61
CA SER A 322 -39.85 -1.74 19.33
C SER A 322 -40.43 -2.79 20.27
N THR A 323 -41.64 -2.54 20.77
CA THR A 323 -42.29 -3.43 21.74
C THR A 323 -43.77 -3.64 21.41
N LEU A 324 -44.20 -4.88 21.20
CA LEU A 324 -45.60 -5.30 21.33
C LEU A 324 -45.85 -5.61 22.83
N PRO A 325 -46.51 -4.72 23.59
CA PRO A 325 -46.49 -4.79 25.05
C PRO A 325 -47.38 -5.89 25.62
N ALA A 326 -46.95 -6.45 26.76
CA ALA A 326 -47.73 -7.40 27.54
C ALA A 326 -49.09 -6.82 27.95
N GLY A 327 -50.17 -7.59 27.71
CA GLY A 327 -51.51 -7.24 28.16
C GLY A 327 -52.23 -6.21 27.28
N ASN A 328 -51.81 -6.05 26.03
CA ASN A 328 -52.55 -5.23 25.06
C ASN A 328 -53.96 -5.81 24.84
N PRO A 329 -55.03 -5.00 24.86
CA PRO A 329 -56.40 -5.48 24.62
C PRO A 329 -56.62 -6.16 23.27
N SER A 330 -55.73 -5.89 22.30
CA SER A 330 -55.76 -6.44 20.93
C SER A 330 -54.94 -7.73 20.81
N SER A 331 -54.15 -8.08 21.84
CA SER A 331 -53.44 -9.35 21.87
C SER A 331 -54.43 -10.52 21.82
N PRO A 332 -54.18 -11.52 20.97
CA PRO A 332 -55.03 -12.71 20.92
C PRO A 332 -55.11 -13.41 22.27
N THR A 333 -56.33 -13.79 22.65
CA THR A 333 -56.58 -14.58 23.88
C THR A 333 -56.78 -16.06 23.58
N ALA A 334 -56.94 -16.42 22.31
CA ALA A 334 -57.07 -17.80 21.86
C ALA A 334 -55.68 -18.41 21.63
N PRO A 335 -55.42 -19.63 22.11
CA PRO A 335 -54.21 -20.35 21.74
C PRO A 335 -54.22 -20.70 20.25
N GLY A 336 -53.08 -20.56 19.57
CA GLY A 336 -53.00 -20.84 18.14
C GLY A 336 -51.73 -20.36 17.47
N ILE A 337 -51.66 -20.58 16.15
CA ILE A 337 -50.58 -20.12 15.29
C ILE A 337 -50.78 -18.65 14.95
N TYR A 338 -49.71 -17.87 15.09
CA TYR A 338 -49.63 -16.46 14.71
C TYR A 338 -48.29 -16.22 14.00
N TYR A 339 -48.19 -15.10 13.31
CA TYR A 339 -46.94 -14.68 12.66
C TYR A 339 -46.46 -13.38 13.26
N LEU A 340 -45.22 -13.39 13.73
CA LEU A 340 -44.51 -12.22 14.23
C LEU A 340 -43.52 -11.78 13.16
N ALA A 341 -43.70 -10.58 12.63
CA ALA A 341 -42.79 -10.00 11.66
C ALA A 341 -41.97 -8.85 12.27
N ILE A 342 -40.77 -8.66 11.74
CA ILE A 342 -39.88 -7.56 12.08
C ILE A 342 -39.27 -6.97 10.81
N SER A 343 -39.24 -5.64 10.72
CA SER A 343 -38.60 -4.92 9.63
C SER A 343 -37.75 -3.77 10.16
N GLY A 344 -36.92 -3.18 9.29
CA GLY A 344 -36.38 -1.85 9.52
C GLY A 344 -37.47 -0.77 9.51
N PHE A 345 -37.20 0.36 10.16
CA PHE A 345 -38.12 1.50 10.22
C PHE A 345 -38.50 2.02 8.82
N GLY A 346 -39.81 2.20 8.59
CA GLY A 346 -40.37 2.76 7.36
C GLY A 346 -40.79 1.74 6.31
N ILE A 347 -40.68 0.43 6.61
CA ILE A 347 -41.15 -0.67 5.77
C ILE A 347 -42.49 -1.15 6.34
N GLU A 348 -43.57 -0.91 5.62
CA GLU A 348 -44.93 -1.20 6.10
C GLU A 348 -45.56 -2.39 5.35
N PRO A 349 -46.29 -3.28 6.04
CA PRO A 349 -46.97 -4.40 5.39
C PRO A 349 -48.18 -3.92 4.58
N VAL A 350 -48.33 -4.48 3.39
CA VAL A 350 -49.38 -4.14 2.43
C VAL A 350 -50.16 -5.40 2.05
N SER A 351 -51.48 -5.21 1.90
CA SER A 351 -52.39 -6.21 1.32
C SER A 351 -52.99 -5.70 0.02
N GLU A 352 -53.81 -6.51 -0.65
CA GLU A 352 -54.61 -6.07 -1.81
C GLU A 352 -55.52 -4.87 -1.49
N GLY A 353 -55.85 -4.65 -0.21
CA GLY A 353 -56.65 -3.51 0.26
C GLY A 353 -55.84 -2.25 0.62
N GLY A 354 -54.51 -2.25 0.42
CA GLY A 354 -53.58 -1.18 0.79
C GLY A 354 -52.82 -1.45 2.09
N GLN A 355 -52.30 -0.40 2.73
CA GLN A 355 -51.50 -0.52 3.96
C GLN A 355 -52.29 -1.20 5.10
N ILE A 356 -51.68 -2.23 5.70
CA ILE A 356 -52.33 -3.03 6.75
C ILE A 356 -52.40 -2.27 8.07
N PHE A 357 -51.40 -1.46 8.42
CA PHE A 357 -51.39 -0.60 9.60
C PHE A 357 -51.28 0.88 9.20
N SER A 358 -51.85 1.80 9.99
CA SER A 358 -51.83 3.24 9.70
C SER A 358 -50.84 3.98 10.59
N ASN A 359 -49.67 4.34 10.06
CA ASN A 359 -48.73 5.24 10.74
C ASN A 359 -48.74 6.64 10.06
N PRO A 360 -48.94 7.76 10.80
CA PRO A 360 -48.83 9.10 10.23
C PRO A 360 -47.37 9.46 9.89
N ILE A 361 -46.97 9.24 8.64
CA ILE A 361 -45.65 9.60 8.11
C ILE A 361 -45.38 11.12 8.29
N PHE A 362 -44.42 11.50 9.13
CA PHE A 362 -43.75 12.80 9.05
C PHE A 362 -42.42 12.65 8.28
N PRO A 363 -42.20 13.38 7.17
CA PRO A 363 -41.12 13.08 6.22
C PRO A 363 -39.69 13.44 6.68
N PHE A 364 -39.45 13.85 7.94
CA PHE A 364 -38.11 14.31 8.38
C PHE A 364 -37.80 14.12 9.88
N SER A 365 -38.37 13.12 10.55
CA SER A 365 -38.09 12.89 11.98
C SER A 365 -37.36 11.57 12.22
N LEU A 366 -36.07 11.63 12.57
CA LEU A 366 -35.34 10.55 13.28
C LEU A 366 -35.83 10.37 14.73
N PHE A 367 -36.94 11.01 15.11
CA PHE A 367 -37.51 10.89 16.44
C PHE A 367 -38.77 10.02 16.37
N VAL A 368 -38.71 8.91 17.11
CA VAL A 368 -39.78 8.27 17.88
C VAL A 368 -40.96 9.23 18.01
N ASP A 369 -42.03 8.95 17.28
CA ASP A 369 -43.35 9.47 17.62
C ASP A 369 -43.57 9.11 19.09
N GLY A 370 -43.57 10.09 20.01
CA GLY A 370 -43.75 9.85 21.44
C GLY A 370 -45.08 9.19 21.84
N SER A 371 -45.87 8.72 20.88
CA SER A 371 -46.99 7.82 21.05
C SER A 371 -46.55 6.45 21.58
N THR A 372 -47.09 6.08 22.73
CA THR A 372 -46.94 4.76 23.36
C THR A 372 -48.08 3.81 22.99
N SER A 373 -48.91 4.17 22.00
CA SER A 373 -50.05 3.36 21.56
C SER A 373 -49.67 2.47 20.39
N VAL A 374 -49.99 1.17 20.49
CA VAL A 374 -49.90 0.24 19.36
C VAL A 374 -50.80 0.68 18.21
N ASP A 375 -50.36 0.44 16.98
CA ASP A 375 -51.12 0.70 15.77
C ASP A 375 -52.07 -0.47 15.47
N GLN A 376 -53.33 -0.13 15.20
CA GLN A 376 -54.35 -1.11 14.84
C GLN A 376 -54.39 -1.30 13.33
N ALA A 377 -54.77 -2.49 12.90
CA ALA A 377 -54.95 -2.76 11.48
C ALA A 377 -56.04 -1.85 10.87
N THR A 378 -55.79 -1.33 9.68
CA THR A 378 -56.70 -0.41 8.99
C THR A 378 -57.95 -1.15 8.52
N PRO A 379 -59.12 -0.50 8.46
CA PRO A 379 -60.35 -1.13 7.99
C PRO A 379 -60.26 -1.67 6.55
N THR A 380 -59.41 -1.09 5.70
CA THR A 380 -59.26 -1.47 4.29
C THR A 380 -58.13 -2.48 4.07
N GLY A 381 -56.92 -2.20 4.56
CA GLY A 381 -55.77 -3.07 4.38
C GLY A 381 -55.79 -4.27 5.32
N GLY A 382 -56.18 -4.07 6.59
CA GLY A 382 -56.32 -5.15 7.58
C GLY A 382 -57.43 -6.17 7.30
N SER A 383 -58.32 -5.87 6.34
CA SER A 383 -59.37 -6.80 5.90
C SER A 383 -58.89 -7.83 4.87
N PHE A 384 -57.61 -7.82 4.49
CA PHE A 384 -56.98 -8.75 3.56
C PHE A 384 -55.65 -9.27 4.13
N PRO A 385 -55.21 -10.49 3.75
CA PRO A 385 -53.95 -11.03 4.21
C PRO A 385 -52.75 -10.26 3.65
N LEU A 386 -51.63 -10.30 4.38
CA LEU A 386 -50.33 -9.81 3.92
C LEU A 386 -50.01 -10.36 2.53
N SER A 387 -49.75 -9.47 1.57
CA SER A 387 -49.37 -9.83 0.21
C SER A 387 -48.04 -9.25 -0.24
N ASN A 388 -47.60 -8.12 0.34
CA ASN A 388 -46.31 -7.50 0.03
C ASN A 388 -45.86 -6.51 1.14
N TRP A 389 -44.70 -5.88 0.95
CA TRP A 389 -44.14 -4.82 1.80
C TRP A 389 -43.89 -3.52 0.99
N ASP A 390 -44.14 -2.36 1.60
CA ASP A 390 -43.91 -1.03 0.99
C ASP A 390 -42.44 -0.62 1.15
N ASN A 391 -41.57 -1.03 0.22
CA ASN A 391 -40.10 -0.88 0.32
C ASN A 391 -39.55 0.52 -0.01
N ILE A 392 -40.33 1.58 0.12
CA ILE A 392 -39.96 2.89 -0.44
C ILE A 392 -38.94 3.65 0.45
N ARG A 393 -38.72 3.28 1.72
CA ARG A 393 -38.04 4.16 2.71
C ARG A 393 -37.28 3.48 3.87
N GLY A 394 -36.74 2.26 3.72
CA GLY A 394 -35.88 1.65 4.76
C GLY A 394 -34.47 2.25 4.80
N PHE A 395 -33.89 2.48 5.99
CA PHE A 395 -32.57 3.12 6.14
C PHE A 395 -31.56 2.39 7.05
N ASP A 396 -31.99 1.41 7.85
CA ASP A 396 -31.16 0.83 8.92
C ASP A 396 -30.91 -0.68 8.69
N LEU A 397 -29.65 -1.12 8.82
CA LEU A 397 -29.17 -2.50 8.61
C LEU A 397 -28.43 -3.03 9.83
N GLY A 398 -28.59 -4.32 10.15
CA GLY A 398 -27.90 -4.95 11.28
C GLY A 398 -28.71 -6.00 12.04
N ASN A 399 -28.07 -6.56 13.06
CA ASN A 399 -28.61 -7.67 13.85
C ASN A 399 -29.69 -7.19 14.83
N TYR A 400 -30.66 -8.07 15.13
CA TYR A 400 -31.68 -7.86 16.15
C TYR A 400 -31.86 -9.08 17.05
N THR A 401 -32.46 -8.85 18.21
CA THR A 401 -32.96 -9.93 19.08
C THR A 401 -34.27 -9.48 19.71
N ILE A 402 -35.31 -10.30 19.58
CA ILE A 402 -36.65 -10.10 20.13
C ILE A 402 -36.81 -11.01 21.35
N ALA A 403 -36.97 -10.44 22.53
CA ALA A 403 -37.40 -11.16 23.72
C ALA A 403 -38.92 -11.37 23.69
N LEU A 404 -39.38 -12.55 24.10
CA LEU A 404 -40.76 -13.00 23.97
C LEU A 404 -41.34 -13.50 25.29
N THR A 405 -42.64 -13.28 25.50
CA THR A 405 -43.43 -13.89 26.59
C THR A 405 -44.74 -14.44 26.07
N GLY A 406 -45.26 -15.53 26.67
CA GLY A 406 -46.53 -16.14 26.26
C GLY A 406 -46.49 -16.86 24.91
N VAL A 407 -45.29 -17.17 24.42
CA VAL A 407 -45.02 -17.85 23.15
C VAL A 407 -44.38 -19.21 23.41
N GLU A 408 -44.77 -20.21 22.65
CA GLU A 408 -44.11 -21.52 22.54
C GLU A 408 -43.72 -21.80 21.09
N ALA A 409 -42.80 -22.73 20.87
CA ALA A 409 -42.52 -23.24 19.54
C ALA A 409 -43.72 -24.07 19.00
N PRO A 410 -44.16 -23.84 17.75
CA PRO A 410 -45.24 -24.60 17.14
C PRO A 410 -44.88 -26.09 16.97
N SER A 411 -45.87 -26.97 17.10
CA SER A 411 -45.69 -28.42 16.86
C SER A 411 -45.56 -28.70 15.37
N ALA A 412 -44.34 -29.01 14.90
CA ALA A 412 -44.08 -29.28 13.49
C ALA A 412 -44.75 -30.59 13.02
N THR A 413 -45.69 -30.50 12.08
CA THR A 413 -46.07 -31.63 11.21
C THR A 413 -45.90 -31.23 9.74
N PHE A 414 -44.64 -31.07 9.31
CA PHE A 414 -44.24 -31.22 7.92
C PHE A 414 -42.96 -32.05 7.88
N THR A 415 -42.90 -32.98 6.93
CA THR A 415 -41.65 -33.66 6.58
C THR A 415 -40.75 -32.62 5.95
N GLU A 416 -39.59 -32.36 6.56
CA GLU A 416 -38.47 -31.70 5.87
C GLU A 416 -38.26 -32.43 4.53
N SER A 417 -38.64 -31.77 3.44
CA SER A 417 -37.86 -31.88 2.22
C SER A 417 -36.44 -31.50 2.63
N ALA A 418 -35.51 -32.45 2.49
CA ALA A 418 -34.10 -32.37 2.83
C ALA A 418 -33.65 -30.93 3.10
N SER A 419 -33.35 -30.64 4.37
CA SER A 419 -32.61 -29.45 4.75
C SER A 419 -31.46 -29.27 3.76
N LEU A 420 -31.53 -28.19 2.98
CA LEU A 420 -30.32 -27.67 2.36
C LEU A 420 -29.37 -27.39 3.52
N PRO A 421 -28.11 -27.85 3.46
CA PRO A 421 -27.17 -27.64 4.56
C PRO A 421 -27.14 -26.15 4.93
N GLU A 422 -27.03 -25.86 6.23
CA GLU A 422 -26.94 -24.49 6.82
C GLU A 422 -25.79 -23.64 6.23
N THR A 423 -25.01 -24.15 5.28
CA THR A 423 -24.07 -23.39 4.44
C THR A 423 -24.23 -23.81 2.97
N VAL A 424 -24.66 -22.88 2.11
CA VAL A 424 -24.70 -23.12 0.65
C VAL A 424 -23.58 -22.33 0.01
N ASN A 425 -22.54 -23.03 -0.44
CA ASN A 425 -21.41 -22.41 -1.14
C ASN A 425 -21.79 -22.05 -2.58
N SER A 426 -21.29 -20.93 -3.09
CA SER A 426 -21.55 -20.49 -4.46
C SER A 426 -20.79 -21.34 -5.50
N GLY A 427 -21.32 -21.38 -6.72
CA GLY A 427 -20.71 -22.05 -7.85
C GLY A 427 -19.42 -21.35 -8.31
N SER A 428 -18.51 -22.10 -8.91
CA SER A 428 -17.26 -21.53 -9.47
C SER A 428 -17.43 -21.14 -10.94
N ILE A 429 -16.65 -20.16 -11.40
CA ILE A 429 -16.56 -19.76 -12.81
C ILE A 429 -15.18 -20.17 -13.35
N THR A 430 -15.16 -20.86 -14.48
CA THR A 430 -13.93 -21.20 -15.21
C THR A 430 -14.02 -20.73 -16.66
N LEU A 431 -13.09 -19.88 -17.10
CA LEU A 431 -13.00 -19.40 -18.49
C LEU A 431 -11.65 -19.80 -19.09
N ASN A 432 -11.65 -20.45 -20.25
CA ASN A 432 -10.44 -20.96 -20.87
C ASN A 432 -10.38 -20.63 -22.38
N ALA A 433 -9.58 -19.64 -22.75
CA ALA A 433 -9.26 -19.32 -24.14
C ALA A 433 -8.06 -20.16 -24.62
N THR A 434 -8.30 -21.10 -25.52
CA THR A 434 -7.31 -22.11 -25.97
C THR A 434 -6.28 -21.56 -26.95
N ASN A 435 -6.56 -20.44 -27.62
CA ASN A 435 -5.70 -19.88 -28.66
C ASN A 435 -5.42 -18.37 -28.49
N GLY A 436 -6.41 -17.57 -28.10
CA GLY A 436 -6.30 -16.12 -27.97
C GLY A 436 -6.64 -15.59 -26.57
N GLY A 437 -7.44 -14.53 -26.52
CA GLY A 437 -7.70 -13.74 -25.32
C GLY A 437 -9.09 -13.92 -24.70
N ILE A 438 -9.26 -13.33 -23.51
CA ILE A 438 -10.52 -13.20 -22.80
C ILE A 438 -10.80 -11.71 -22.58
N THR A 439 -11.95 -11.24 -23.04
CA THR A 439 -12.57 -9.98 -22.60
C THR A 439 -13.82 -10.35 -21.83
N ALA A 440 -13.96 -9.85 -20.60
CA ALA A 440 -15.08 -10.18 -19.73
C ALA A 440 -15.60 -8.93 -19.00
N GLY A 441 -16.91 -8.89 -18.74
CA GLY A 441 -17.56 -7.92 -17.86
C GLY A 441 -17.57 -8.39 -16.41
N ASN A 442 -18.70 -8.23 -15.71
CA ASN A 442 -18.82 -8.56 -14.28
C ASN A 442 -18.86 -10.07 -14.04
N LEU A 443 -18.07 -10.55 -13.07
CA LEU A 443 -18.01 -11.96 -12.69
C LEU A 443 -18.27 -12.10 -11.18
N ASN A 444 -19.38 -12.74 -10.82
CA ASN A 444 -19.84 -12.84 -9.43
C ASN A 444 -19.98 -14.30 -9.00
N THR A 445 -19.17 -14.72 -8.01
CA THR A 445 -19.27 -16.02 -7.33
C THR A 445 -19.48 -15.84 -5.82
N ALA A 446 -20.01 -14.70 -5.39
CA ALA A 446 -20.17 -14.40 -3.98
C ALA A 446 -21.21 -15.32 -3.31
N ALA A 447 -21.05 -15.55 -2.00
CA ALA A 447 -22.00 -16.32 -1.20
C ALA A 447 -22.43 -15.54 0.03
N VAL A 448 -23.73 -15.37 0.21
CA VAL A 448 -24.26 -14.61 1.35
C VAL A 448 -24.27 -15.43 2.63
N ASP A 449 -24.56 -16.73 2.56
CA ASP A 449 -24.63 -17.61 3.74
C ASP A 449 -23.66 -18.80 3.60
N GLY A 450 -22.50 -18.56 2.98
CA GLY A 450 -21.54 -19.62 2.66
C GLY A 450 -20.17 -19.12 2.24
N GLU A 451 -19.39 -20.03 1.65
CA GLU A 451 -18.12 -19.69 1.01
C GLU A 451 -18.37 -19.26 -0.45
N GLY A 452 -17.68 -18.20 -0.87
CA GLY A 452 -17.68 -17.79 -2.28
C GLY A 452 -17.05 -18.85 -3.18
N GLY A 453 -17.53 -18.96 -4.41
CA GLY A 453 -16.98 -19.86 -5.43
C GLY A 453 -15.64 -19.36 -5.96
N ASN A 454 -14.84 -20.25 -6.54
CA ASN A 454 -13.56 -19.85 -7.16
C ASN A 454 -13.79 -19.26 -8.55
N LEU A 455 -12.89 -18.37 -8.96
CA LEU A 455 -12.79 -17.85 -10.31
C LEU A 455 -11.44 -18.23 -10.92
N THR A 456 -11.46 -18.82 -12.12
CA THR A 456 -10.24 -19.18 -12.86
C THR A 456 -10.36 -18.77 -14.32
N LEU A 457 -9.44 -17.92 -14.78
CA LEU A 457 -9.32 -17.52 -16.18
C LEU A 457 -7.95 -17.91 -16.73
N THR A 458 -7.94 -18.58 -17.88
CA THR A 458 -6.72 -18.97 -18.59
C THR A 458 -6.80 -18.52 -20.05
N ALA A 459 -5.81 -17.77 -20.52
CA ALA A 459 -5.70 -17.32 -21.90
C ALA A 459 -4.26 -17.49 -22.41
N LYS A 460 -4.09 -17.71 -23.72
CA LYS A 460 -2.75 -17.69 -24.33
C LYS A 460 -2.27 -16.27 -24.66
N ASP A 461 -3.20 -15.34 -24.83
CA ASP A 461 -2.91 -13.93 -25.09
C ASP A 461 -3.37 -13.05 -23.91
N ASN A 462 -4.23 -12.06 -24.15
CA ASN A 462 -4.61 -11.08 -23.14
C ASN A 462 -5.85 -11.51 -22.35
N ILE A 463 -5.88 -11.21 -21.05
CA ILE A 463 -7.11 -11.10 -20.26
C ILE A 463 -7.36 -9.61 -20.03
N THR A 464 -8.56 -9.12 -20.31
CA THR A 464 -8.90 -7.69 -20.22
C THR A 464 -10.22 -7.48 -19.50
N PHE A 465 -10.19 -6.58 -18.52
CA PHE A 465 -11.34 -6.04 -17.81
C PHE A 465 -11.31 -4.51 -17.85
N GLU A 466 -12.48 -3.93 -18.07
CA GLU A 466 -12.71 -2.49 -18.13
C GLU A 466 -14.01 -2.19 -17.38
N ASP A 467 -13.97 -1.30 -16.39
CA ASP A 467 -15.14 -0.92 -15.57
C ASP A 467 -15.93 -2.15 -15.04
N SER A 468 -15.20 -3.17 -14.59
CA SER A 468 -15.75 -4.47 -14.24
C SER A 468 -15.61 -4.78 -12.75
N SER A 469 -16.59 -5.48 -12.19
CA SER A 469 -16.57 -6.02 -10.83
C SER A 469 -16.40 -7.54 -10.86
N ILE A 470 -15.37 -8.02 -10.20
CA ILE A 470 -15.02 -9.42 -10.05
C ILE A 470 -15.02 -9.75 -8.57
N THR A 471 -15.98 -10.55 -8.11
CA THR A 471 -16.17 -10.81 -6.68
C THR A 471 -16.30 -12.30 -6.38
N THR A 472 -15.55 -12.75 -5.37
CA THR A 472 -15.61 -14.10 -4.81
C THR A 472 -15.88 -14.04 -3.30
N ALA A 473 -16.36 -12.90 -2.78
CA ALA A 473 -16.54 -12.66 -1.36
C ALA A 473 -17.58 -13.62 -0.74
N GLY A 474 -17.38 -14.02 0.51
CA GLY A 474 -18.35 -14.84 1.25
C GLY A 474 -18.44 -14.45 2.73
N SER A 475 -19.60 -14.69 3.33
CA SER A 475 -19.86 -14.39 4.75
C SER A 475 -19.17 -15.34 5.72
N PHE A 476 -18.81 -16.54 5.28
CA PHE A 476 -17.95 -17.46 6.04
C PHE A 476 -16.49 -17.37 5.62
N GLY A 477 -16.23 -17.27 4.31
CA GLY A 477 -14.91 -17.15 3.70
C GLY A 477 -15.02 -16.88 2.19
N SER A 478 -13.97 -16.34 1.58
CA SER A 478 -13.98 -15.97 0.16
C SER A 478 -13.34 -17.05 -0.73
N GLY A 479 -13.84 -17.17 -1.97
CA GLY A 479 -13.23 -18.00 -3.00
C GLY A 479 -11.97 -17.35 -3.60
N ASN A 480 -11.16 -18.14 -4.30
CA ASN A 480 -9.91 -17.66 -4.89
C ASN A 480 -10.11 -17.12 -6.31
N ILE A 481 -9.30 -16.14 -6.70
CA ILE A 481 -9.25 -15.59 -8.06
C ILE A 481 -7.91 -15.97 -8.68
N ASN A 482 -7.94 -16.61 -9.87
CA ASN A 482 -6.74 -17.07 -10.57
C ASN A 482 -6.75 -16.59 -12.03
N PHE A 483 -5.69 -15.89 -12.43
CA PHE A 483 -5.45 -15.47 -13.81
C PHE A 483 -4.16 -16.08 -14.35
N SER A 484 -4.22 -16.67 -15.55
CA SER A 484 -3.06 -17.13 -16.30
C SER A 484 -3.13 -16.61 -17.73
N SER A 485 -2.15 -15.79 -18.15
CA SER A 485 -2.19 -15.10 -19.45
C SER A 485 -0.80 -14.76 -20.01
N ARG A 486 -0.75 -14.18 -21.21
CA ARG A 486 0.39 -13.39 -21.63
C ARG A 486 0.38 -12.02 -20.97
N ASN A 487 -0.74 -11.31 -21.09
CA ASN A 487 -0.94 -10.02 -20.44
C ASN A 487 -2.26 -9.95 -19.68
N LEU A 488 -2.27 -9.24 -18.56
CA LEU A 488 -3.48 -8.89 -17.82
C LEU A 488 -3.64 -7.36 -17.79
N PHE A 489 -4.80 -6.87 -18.23
CA PHE A 489 -5.17 -5.46 -18.21
C PHE A 489 -6.40 -5.23 -17.34
N LEU A 490 -6.24 -4.43 -16.29
CA LEU A 490 -7.31 -4.01 -15.39
C LEU A 490 -7.40 -2.48 -15.41
N THR A 491 -8.48 -1.96 -16.00
CA THR A 491 -8.58 -0.54 -16.34
C THR A 491 -9.93 0.05 -15.95
N ASN A 492 -10.01 1.39 -15.96
CA ASN A 492 -11.24 2.16 -15.75
C ASN A 492 -12.02 1.76 -14.47
N GLY A 493 -11.36 1.70 -13.31
CA GLY A 493 -12.00 1.45 -12.03
C GLY A 493 -12.39 -0.02 -11.78
N THR A 494 -11.77 -0.97 -12.48
CA THR A 494 -12.02 -2.41 -12.29
C THR A 494 -11.74 -2.83 -10.84
N ILE A 495 -12.63 -3.65 -10.27
CA ILE A 495 -12.56 -4.15 -8.89
C ILE A 495 -12.41 -5.67 -8.87
N LEU A 496 -11.38 -6.18 -8.19
CA LEU A 496 -11.19 -7.58 -7.85
C LEU A 496 -11.34 -7.73 -6.33
N ASP A 497 -12.42 -8.34 -5.86
CA ASP A 497 -12.74 -8.51 -4.44
C ASP A 497 -12.78 -9.99 -4.04
N ALA A 498 -11.72 -10.43 -3.37
CA ALA A 498 -11.63 -11.72 -2.67
C ALA A 498 -11.63 -11.54 -1.14
N SER A 499 -12.26 -10.49 -0.63
CA SER A 499 -12.26 -10.19 0.80
C SER A 499 -13.24 -11.07 1.57
N THR A 500 -12.94 -11.31 2.84
CA THR A 500 -13.81 -12.01 3.81
C THR A 500 -14.53 -11.02 4.73
N SER A 501 -15.80 -11.26 5.03
CA SER A 501 -16.49 -10.65 6.18
C SER A 501 -16.71 -11.65 7.32
N GLY A 502 -16.17 -12.86 7.19
CA GLY A 502 -16.45 -14.01 8.03
C GLY A 502 -15.36 -14.38 9.02
N SER A 503 -15.45 -15.62 9.49
CA SER A 503 -14.47 -16.19 10.41
C SER A 503 -13.29 -16.89 9.73
N LYS A 504 -13.37 -17.15 8.42
CA LYS A 504 -12.25 -17.64 7.60
C LYS A 504 -11.57 -16.49 6.88
N ASP A 505 -10.35 -16.76 6.43
CA ASP A 505 -9.47 -15.80 5.77
C ASP A 505 -10.04 -15.30 4.43
N GLY A 506 -9.49 -14.17 3.97
CA GLY A 506 -9.69 -13.68 2.61
C GLY A 506 -9.22 -14.70 1.56
N GLY A 507 -9.89 -14.71 0.41
CA GLY A 507 -9.56 -15.58 -0.72
C GLY A 507 -8.28 -15.11 -1.42
N ASN A 508 -7.48 -16.04 -1.93
CA ASN A 508 -6.23 -15.69 -2.58
C ASN A 508 -6.47 -15.15 -4.00
N VAL A 509 -5.69 -14.14 -4.37
CA VAL A 509 -5.63 -13.60 -5.75
C VAL A 509 -4.28 -13.97 -6.35
N THR A 510 -4.27 -14.84 -7.36
CA THR A 510 -3.05 -15.28 -8.06
C THR A 510 -3.07 -14.81 -9.50
N ILE A 511 -2.10 -13.98 -9.87
CA ILE A 511 -1.89 -13.47 -11.23
C ILE A 511 -0.58 -14.01 -11.75
N THR A 512 -0.64 -14.75 -12.86
CA THR A 512 0.54 -15.20 -13.61
C THR A 512 0.42 -14.72 -15.06
N ALA A 513 1.26 -13.77 -15.45
CA ALA A 513 1.28 -13.22 -16.80
C ALA A 513 2.70 -13.28 -17.38
N THR A 514 2.89 -13.94 -18.51
CA THR A 514 4.25 -14.15 -19.04
C THR A 514 4.96 -12.88 -19.55
N ASP A 515 4.24 -11.78 -19.74
CA ASP A 515 4.75 -10.51 -20.26
C ASP A 515 4.37 -9.34 -19.33
N THR A 516 3.15 -8.81 -19.39
CA THR A 516 2.78 -7.60 -18.61
C THR A 516 1.51 -7.78 -17.76
N VAL A 517 1.55 -7.28 -16.52
CA VAL A 517 0.36 -6.95 -15.71
C VAL A 517 0.27 -5.43 -15.61
N ALA A 518 -0.81 -4.84 -16.11
CA ALA A 518 -1.07 -3.41 -16.02
C ALA A 518 -2.40 -3.17 -15.27
N ILE A 519 -2.31 -2.42 -14.18
CA ILE A 519 -3.44 -2.05 -13.32
C ILE A 519 -3.45 -0.53 -13.25
N GLU A 520 -4.54 0.07 -13.73
CA GLU A 520 -4.60 1.51 -14.01
C GLU A 520 -5.95 2.12 -13.64
N SER A 521 -6.02 3.45 -13.64
CA SER A 521 -7.25 4.24 -13.54
C SER A 521 -8.11 3.91 -12.30
N LEU A 522 -7.57 4.10 -11.10
CA LEU A 522 -8.27 3.88 -9.83
C LEU A 522 -8.82 2.45 -9.61
N SER A 523 -8.31 1.47 -10.36
CA SER A 523 -8.68 0.05 -10.16
C SER A 523 -8.26 -0.43 -8.76
N LEU A 524 -9.00 -1.41 -8.23
CA LEU A 524 -8.85 -1.95 -6.88
C LEU A 524 -8.68 -3.47 -6.92
N LEU A 525 -7.57 -3.98 -6.39
CA LEU A 525 -7.39 -5.39 -6.03
C LEU A 525 -7.44 -5.51 -4.52
N GLN A 526 -8.34 -6.33 -4.00
CA GLN A 526 -8.46 -6.53 -2.56
C GLN A 526 -8.68 -7.99 -2.15
N SER A 527 -7.99 -8.37 -1.07
CA SER A 527 -8.22 -9.61 -0.33
C SER A 527 -8.18 -9.32 1.18
N ASN A 528 -9.11 -8.47 1.60
CA ASN A 528 -9.12 -7.90 2.94
C ASN A 528 -9.85 -8.80 3.95
N ALA A 529 -9.52 -8.64 5.23
CA ALA A 529 -10.41 -8.99 6.33
C ALA A 529 -11.29 -7.76 6.65
N LYS A 530 -12.56 -7.77 6.22
CA LYS A 530 -13.48 -6.62 6.37
C LYS A 530 -13.82 -6.34 7.83
N GLN A 531 -14.42 -5.18 8.11
CA GLN A 531 -14.85 -4.82 9.46
C GLN A 531 -15.77 -5.89 10.06
N GLY A 532 -15.46 -6.36 11.27
CA GLY A 532 -16.19 -7.43 11.95
C GLY A 532 -15.72 -8.85 11.60
N ALA A 533 -14.88 -9.04 10.58
CA ALA A 533 -14.28 -10.34 10.28
C ALA A 533 -13.32 -10.78 11.40
N THR A 534 -13.24 -12.09 11.64
CA THR A 534 -12.24 -12.68 12.55
C THR A 534 -11.19 -13.52 11.83
N GLY A 535 -11.34 -13.75 10.53
CA GLY A 535 -10.30 -14.35 9.69
C GLY A 535 -9.26 -13.32 9.25
N ASP A 536 -8.14 -13.81 8.73
CA ASP A 536 -7.02 -12.98 8.29
C ASP A 536 -7.23 -12.42 6.87
N GLY A 537 -6.46 -11.40 6.48
CA GLY A 537 -6.35 -11.00 5.08
C GLY A 537 -5.78 -12.14 4.22
N GLY A 538 -6.20 -12.25 2.96
CA GLY A 538 -5.73 -13.33 2.08
C GLY A 538 -4.34 -13.07 1.49
N ILE A 539 -3.99 -13.81 0.44
CA ILE A 539 -2.70 -13.69 -0.26
C ILE A 539 -2.91 -13.16 -1.67
N ILE A 540 -2.23 -12.07 -2.01
CA ILE A 540 -2.13 -11.55 -3.37
C ILE A 540 -0.74 -11.90 -3.93
N THR A 541 -0.70 -12.69 -5.00
CA THR A 541 0.54 -13.06 -5.70
C THR A 541 0.51 -12.58 -7.14
N ILE A 542 1.56 -11.87 -7.56
CA ILE A 542 1.74 -11.39 -8.93
C ILE A 542 3.09 -11.88 -9.46
N ASP A 543 3.08 -12.71 -10.50
CA ASP A 543 4.25 -13.22 -11.21
C ASP A 543 4.20 -12.78 -12.69
N THR A 544 5.15 -11.93 -13.10
CA THR A 544 5.18 -11.38 -14.46
C THR A 544 6.54 -10.88 -14.95
N GLU A 545 6.70 -10.50 -16.22
CA GLU A 545 7.92 -9.78 -16.65
C GLU A 545 7.86 -8.32 -16.21
N ALA A 546 6.74 -7.64 -16.43
CA ALA A 546 6.54 -6.23 -16.06
C ALA A 546 5.23 -6.00 -15.29
N LEU A 547 5.33 -5.43 -14.09
CA LEU A 547 4.17 -4.95 -13.31
C LEU A 547 4.10 -3.42 -13.37
N ARG A 548 2.99 -2.88 -13.88
CA ARG A 548 2.71 -1.44 -13.94
C ARG A 548 1.47 -1.10 -13.12
N VAL A 549 1.65 -0.25 -12.11
CA VAL A 549 0.60 0.22 -11.20
C VAL A 549 0.59 1.74 -11.19
N ARG A 550 -0.46 2.35 -11.72
CA ARG A 550 -0.51 3.81 -11.92
C ARG A 550 -1.91 4.41 -11.79
N ASP A 551 -1.99 5.73 -11.79
CA ASP A 551 -3.24 6.49 -11.73
C ASP A 551 -4.10 6.15 -10.49
N GLY A 552 -3.50 6.14 -9.30
CA GLY A 552 -4.19 6.03 -8.01
C GLY A 552 -4.76 4.63 -7.69
N VAL A 553 -4.14 3.57 -8.20
CA VAL A 553 -4.56 2.18 -7.98
C VAL A 553 -4.30 1.72 -6.54
N LEU A 554 -5.17 0.84 -6.05
CA LEU A 554 -5.04 0.19 -4.74
C LEU A 554 -4.87 -1.33 -4.91
N ILE A 555 -3.80 -1.90 -4.36
CA ILE A 555 -3.60 -3.36 -4.23
C ILE A 555 -3.43 -3.66 -2.75
N ILE A 556 -4.47 -4.21 -2.12
CA ILE A 556 -4.58 -4.25 -0.67
C ILE A 556 -4.95 -5.64 -0.13
N SER A 557 -4.28 -6.07 0.92
CA SER A 557 -4.64 -7.25 1.71
C SER A 557 -4.68 -6.86 3.19
N ASP A 558 -5.43 -5.79 3.45
CA ASP A 558 -5.50 -5.12 4.72
C ASP A 558 -6.46 -5.84 5.69
N THR A 559 -6.27 -5.64 6.99
CA THR A 559 -7.23 -6.06 8.03
C THR A 559 -7.97 -4.87 8.63
N PHE A 560 -9.29 -4.91 8.60
CA PHE A 560 -10.23 -4.00 9.28
C PHE A 560 -10.95 -4.70 10.43
N GLY A 561 -10.78 -6.02 10.56
CA GLY A 561 -11.39 -6.90 11.56
C GLY A 561 -10.41 -7.31 12.67
N GLN A 562 -10.63 -8.46 13.28
CA GLN A 562 -9.80 -8.95 14.39
C GLN A 562 -8.59 -9.80 13.94
N GLY A 563 -8.55 -10.26 12.69
CA GLY A 563 -7.47 -11.08 12.12
C GLY A 563 -6.23 -10.27 11.71
N ASP A 564 -5.14 -10.99 11.42
CA ASP A 564 -3.87 -10.41 10.95
C ASP A 564 -3.97 -9.91 9.49
N GLY A 565 -3.08 -9.00 9.11
CA GLY A 565 -2.94 -8.53 7.74
C GLY A 565 -2.47 -9.63 6.80
N GLY A 566 -2.90 -9.56 5.54
CA GLY A 566 -2.61 -10.56 4.52
C GLY A 566 -1.19 -10.52 3.98
N THR A 567 -0.94 -11.22 2.87
CA THR A 567 0.38 -11.26 2.23
C THR A 567 0.31 -10.69 0.81
N LEU A 568 1.26 -9.83 0.45
CA LEU A 568 1.46 -9.37 -0.93
C LEU A 568 2.83 -9.83 -1.44
N ARG A 569 2.83 -10.63 -2.50
CA ARG A 569 4.04 -11.21 -3.09
C ARG A 569 4.14 -10.85 -4.56
N ILE A 570 5.18 -10.10 -4.91
CA ILE A 570 5.45 -9.66 -6.29
C ILE A 570 6.78 -10.25 -6.74
N GLN A 571 6.73 -10.98 -7.84
CA GLN A 571 7.90 -11.48 -8.56
C GLN A 571 7.83 -10.92 -9.97
N ALA A 572 8.76 -10.05 -10.33
CA ALA A 572 8.82 -9.50 -11.68
C ALA A 572 10.24 -9.22 -12.18
N THR A 573 10.40 -8.82 -13.44
CA THR A 573 11.68 -8.25 -13.91
C THR A 573 11.71 -6.74 -13.67
N ASP A 574 10.61 -6.04 -13.95
CA ASP A 574 10.45 -4.61 -13.68
C ASP A 574 9.13 -4.35 -12.95
N VAL A 575 9.20 -3.54 -11.89
CA VAL A 575 8.03 -3.11 -11.10
C VAL A 575 8.02 -1.59 -11.06
N GLU A 576 6.92 -1.00 -11.52
CA GLU A 576 6.67 0.44 -11.47
C GLU A 576 5.36 0.74 -10.72
N VAL A 577 5.47 1.53 -9.64
CA VAL A 577 4.33 2.06 -8.88
C VAL A 577 4.41 3.58 -8.87
N ARG A 578 3.37 4.26 -9.37
CA ARG A 578 3.37 5.72 -9.50
C ARG A 578 2.00 6.38 -9.26
N GLU A 579 1.99 7.72 -9.21
CA GLU A 579 0.78 8.56 -9.17
C GLU A 579 -0.15 8.22 -8.00
N THR A 580 0.34 8.37 -6.76
CA THR A 580 -0.41 8.10 -5.51
C THR A 580 -1.01 6.69 -5.37
N SER A 581 -0.59 5.74 -6.19
CA SER A 581 -0.99 4.33 -6.05
C SER A 581 -0.44 3.71 -4.76
N LEU A 582 -1.18 2.77 -4.17
CA LEU A 582 -0.87 2.15 -2.88
C LEU A 582 -0.86 0.62 -3.00
N LEU A 583 0.23 0.01 -2.55
CA LEU A 583 0.31 -1.42 -2.25
C LEU A 583 0.34 -1.58 -0.74
N SER A 584 -0.62 -2.28 -0.14
CA SER A 584 -0.66 -2.41 1.33
C SER A 584 -1.10 -3.76 1.88
N VAL A 585 -0.58 -4.04 3.08
CA VAL A 585 -0.98 -5.14 3.97
C VAL A 585 -1.11 -4.62 5.40
N ASN A 586 -1.82 -3.49 5.54
CA ASN A 586 -1.92 -2.71 6.77
C ASN A 586 -2.93 -3.30 7.76
N VAL A 587 -2.78 -2.91 9.04
CA VAL A 587 -3.81 -3.03 10.08
C VAL A 587 -4.55 -1.72 10.17
N ASN A 588 -5.85 -1.68 9.90
CA ASN A 588 -6.65 -0.45 9.84
C ASN A 588 -7.30 -0.07 11.19
N SER A 589 -7.93 1.11 11.24
CA SER A 589 -8.60 1.60 12.44
C SER A 589 -9.69 0.63 12.89
N SER A 590 -9.70 0.27 14.19
CA SER A 590 -10.57 -0.74 14.82
C SER A 590 -10.13 -2.20 14.66
N ALA A 591 -9.04 -2.47 13.96
CA ALA A 591 -8.48 -3.81 13.86
C ALA A 591 -7.55 -4.17 15.04
N THR A 592 -7.44 -5.46 15.37
CA THR A 592 -6.63 -5.92 16.52
C THR A 592 -5.50 -6.89 16.16
N GLY A 593 -5.41 -7.34 14.90
CA GLY A 593 -4.32 -8.19 14.41
C GLY A 593 -3.04 -7.43 14.07
N ASN A 594 -1.96 -8.16 13.75
CA ASN A 594 -0.67 -7.62 13.32
C ASN A 594 -0.66 -7.32 11.81
N GLY A 595 0.26 -6.47 11.36
CA GLY A 595 0.47 -6.17 9.95
C GLY A 595 0.99 -7.36 9.17
N GLY A 596 0.67 -7.39 7.89
CA GLY A 596 0.99 -8.51 7.00
C GLY A 596 2.41 -8.52 6.46
N ASP A 597 2.69 -9.40 5.50
CA ASP A 597 4.00 -9.52 4.86
C ASP A 597 3.96 -9.06 3.40
N LEU A 598 4.83 -8.13 3.03
CA LEU A 598 4.99 -7.60 1.68
C LEU A 598 6.39 -7.91 1.15
N THR A 599 6.47 -8.73 0.09
CA THR A 599 7.74 -9.10 -0.56
C THR A 599 7.74 -8.72 -2.04
N ILE A 600 8.80 -8.03 -2.48
CA ILE A 600 9.07 -7.71 -3.88
C ILE A 600 10.42 -8.31 -4.27
N ASP A 601 10.43 -9.21 -5.25
CA ASP A 601 11.63 -9.75 -5.90
C ASP A 601 11.64 -9.28 -7.36
N THR A 602 12.60 -8.44 -7.72
CA THR A 602 12.66 -7.82 -9.05
C THR A 602 14.09 -7.56 -9.54
N GLN A 603 14.28 -7.15 -10.79
CA GLN A 603 15.54 -6.52 -11.20
C GLN A 603 15.48 -5.01 -10.93
N SER A 604 14.35 -4.37 -11.21
CA SER A 604 14.15 -2.93 -11.09
C SER A 604 12.85 -2.63 -10.35
N LEU A 605 12.92 -1.85 -9.27
CA LEU A 605 11.77 -1.30 -8.55
C LEU A 605 11.79 0.24 -8.66
N ARG A 606 10.73 0.84 -9.19
CA ARG A 606 10.52 2.29 -9.19
C ARG A 606 9.24 2.65 -8.44
N VAL A 607 9.36 3.48 -7.41
CA VAL A 607 8.24 4.02 -6.63
C VAL A 607 8.27 5.53 -6.71
N ARG A 608 7.31 6.14 -7.40
CA ARG A 608 7.38 7.57 -7.72
C ARG A 608 6.08 8.34 -7.64
N ASP A 609 6.17 9.66 -7.70
CA ASP A 609 5.01 10.56 -7.87
C ASP A 609 3.92 10.36 -6.78
N GLY A 610 4.34 10.22 -5.53
CA GLY A 610 3.48 10.02 -4.35
C GLY A 610 3.04 8.59 -4.07
N ALA A 611 3.47 7.59 -4.87
CA ALA A 611 3.12 6.19 -4.65
C ALA A 611 3.73 5.59 -3.36
N GLN A 612 3.02 4.65 -2.73
CA GLN A 612 3.41 4.08 -1.45
C GLN A 612 3.31 2.54 -1.42
N ILE A 613 4.22 1.92 -0.68
CA ILE A 613 4.23 0.49 -0.37
C ILE A 613 4.27 0.36 1.15
N SER A 614 3.26 -0.24 1.77
CA SER A 614 3.05 -0.14 3.21
C SER A 614 2.66 -1.45 3.89
N SER A 615 3.22 -1.67 5.08
CA SER A 615 2.82 -2.72 6.02
C SER A 615 2.68 -2.14 7.44
N SER A 616 1.98 -1.01 7.53
CA SER A 616 1.85 -0.17 8.74
C SER A 616 0.68 -0.62 9.64
N THR A 617 0.67 -0.14 10.88
CA THR A 617 -0.42 -0.38 11.85
C THR A 617 -1.13 0.90 12.26
N ASN A 618 -2.47 0.89 12.20
CA ASN A 618 -3.40 1.99 12.49
C ASN A 618 -4.27 1.72 13.72
N SER A 619 -4.07 0.59 14.42
CA SER A 619 -4.83 0.23 15.63
C SER A 619 -3.98 -0.63 16.57
N SER A 620 -4.47 -1.74 17.15
CA SER A 620 -3.82 -2.35 18.34
C SER A 620 -2.82 -3.50 18.11
N GLY A 621 -2.24 -3.63 16.90
CA GLY A 621 -1.26 -4.68 16.57
C GLY A 621 0.09 -4.15 16.09
N ASN A 622 1.11 -5.02 16.02
CA ASN A 622 2.44 -4.64 15.53
C ASN A 622 2.43 -4.43 14.01
N GLY A 623 3.28 -3.55 13.48
CA GLY A 623 3.53 -3.43 12.05
C GLY A 623 4.15 -4.70 11.46
N GLY A 624 3.91 -4.93 10.17
CA GLY A 624 4.34 -6.13 9.46
C GLY A 624 5.67 -5.97 8.70
N THR A 625 5.99 -6.90 7.82
CA THR A 625 7.29 -6.92 7.12
C THR A 625 7.20 -6.33 5.73
N VAL A 626 8.13 -5.44 5.36
CA VAL A 626 8.39 -5.05 3.97
C VAL A 626 9.78 -5.53 3.58
N ARG A 627 9.86 -6.39 2.56
CA ARG A 627 11.12 -6.93 2.05
C ARG A 627 11.25 -6.70 0.55
N VAL A 628 12.26 -5.94 0.16
CA VAL A 628 12.61 -5.70 -1.24
C VAL A 628 13.93 -6.39 -1.57
N ARG A 629 13.95 -7.19 -2.63
CA ARG A 629 15.15 -7.72 -3.27
C ARG A 629 15.16 -7.24 -4.72
N ALA A 630 16.15 -6.43 -5.08
CA ALA A 630 16.26 -5.89 -6.43
C ALA A 630 17.72 -5.84 -6.92
N THR A 631 17.93 -5.53 -8.20
CA THR A 631 19.23 -5.02 -8.67
C THR A 631 19.30 -3.51 -8.48
N GLU A 632 18.21 -2.80 -8.77
CA GLU A 632 18.08 -1.36 -8.60
C GLU A 632 16.74 -1.03 -7.92
N VAL A 633 16.81 -0.13 -6.92
CA VAL A 633 15.63 0.45 -6.26
C VAL A 633 15.72 1.96 -6.38
N GLU A 634 14.70 2.56 -6.98
CA GLU A 634 14.52 4.00 -7.08
C GLU A 634 13.23 4.41 -6.38
N VAL A 635 13.34 5.31 -5.40
CA VAL A 635 12.19 5.95 -4.76
C VAL A 635 12.32 7.46 -4.98
N SER A 636 11.37 8.08 -5.67
CA SER A 636 11.51 9.47 -6.09
C SER A 636 10.20 10.26 -6.04
N GLY A 637 10.26 11.47 -5.50
CA GLY A 637 9.15 12.41 -5.58
C GLY A 637 8.17 12.33 -4.41
N SER A 638 7.20 13.23 -4.48
CA SER A 638 6.17 13.43 -3.48
C SER A 638 4.94 14.04 -4.16
N ALA A 639 3.75 13.67 -3.72
CA ALA A 639 2.51 14.37 -4.02
C ALA A 639 2.12 15.24 -2.82
N ILE A 640 1.21 16.20 -3.00
CA ILE A 640 0.79 17.13 -1.93
C ILE A 640 0.34 16.33 -0.70
N GLY A 641 1.16 16.34 0.36
CA GLY A 641 0.89 15.63 1.61
C GLY A 641 1.31 14.14 1.65
N PHE A 642 1.85 13.57 0.56
CA PHE A 642 2.24 12.16 0.50
C PHE A 642 3.61 11.99 -0.17
N SER A 643 4.64 11.67 0.62
CA SER A 643 5.94 11.28 0.07
C SER A 643 5.83 9.91 -0.61
N SER A 644 6.49 9.73 -1.75
CA SER A 644 6.71 8.38 -2.27
C SER A 644 7.54 7.59 -1.28
N GLY A 645 7.22 6.32 -1.07
CA GLY A 645 7.98 5.59 -0.07
C GLY A 645 7.60 4.15 0.23
N LEU A 646 8.47 3.55 1.03
CA LEU A 646 8.29 2.24 1.66
C LEU A 646 8.07 2.47 3.16
N PHE A 647 6.99 1.93 3.71
CA PHE A 647 6.56 2.21 5.08
C PHE A 647 6.24 0.93 5.86
N SER A 648 6.76 0.83 7.09
CA SER A 648 6.38 -0.16 8.09
C SER A 648 6.24 0.53 9.45
N SER A 649 5.34 1.51 9.49
CA SER A 649 5.21 2.47 10.59
C SER A 649 4.06 2.17 11.53
N VAL A 650 4.13 2.70 12.76
CA VAL A 650 3.00 2.79 13.68
C VAL A 650 2.38 4.17 13.44
N ILE A 651 1.16 4.29 12.91
CA ILE A 651 0.60 5.61 12.61
C ILE A 651 -0.05 6.25 13.86
N PRO A 652 -0.46 7.54 13.83
CA PRO A 652 -1.02 8.20 15.00
C PRO A 652 -2.23 7.48 15.61
N ASN A 653 -2.27 7.38 16.95
CA ASN A 653 -3.29 6.70 17.75
C ASN A 653 -3.29 5.16 17.69
N ALA A 654 -2.40 4.53 16.93
CA ALA A 654 -2.19 3.08 16.99
C ALA A 654 -1.47 2.66 18.28
N THR A 655 -1.63 1.41 18.71
CA THR A 655 -0.92 0.79 19.83
C THR A 655 -0.27 -0.53 19.38
N GLY A 656 1.05 -0.55 19.16
CA GLY A 656 1.83 -1.71 18.69
C GLY A 656 3.22 -1.29 18.23
N ASN A 657 4.18 -2.21 18.16
CA ASN A 657 5.53 -1.90 17.69
C ASN A 657 5.58 -1.77 16.16
N GLY A 658 6.47 -0.95 15.61
CA GLY A 658 6.73 -0.88 14.18
C GLY A 658 7.31 -2.18 13.65
N GLY A 659 7.13 -2.43 12.35
CA GLY A 659 7.55 -3.68 11.72
C GLY A 659 8.99 -3.68 11.22
N THR A 660 9.31 -4.60 10.32
CA THR A 660 10.67 -4.73 9.75
C THR A 660 10.69 -4.30 8.30
N LEU A 661 11.64 -3.44 7.91
CA LEU A 661 11.86 -3.02 6.53
C LEU A 661 13.27 -3.43 6.10
N THR A 662 13.40 -4.33 5.12
CA THR A 662 14.69 -4.77 4.58
C THR A 662 14.78 -4.52 3.08
N ILE A 663 15.87 -3.89 2.64
CA ILE A 663 16.19 -3.67 1.23
C ILE A 663 17.52 -4.35 0.91
N ASP A 664 17.49 -5.29 -0.02
CA ASP A 664 18.66 -5.95 -0.60
C ASP A 664 18.78 -5.53 -2.07
N THR A 665 19.77 -4.71 -2.42
CA THR A 665 19.93 -4.19 -3.79
C THR A 665 21.40 -4.05 -4.23
N GLN A 666 21.67 -3.76 -5.50
CA GLN A 666 22.98 -3.24 -5.89
C GLN A 666 22.98 -1.72 -5.76
N ARG A 667 21.95 -1.04 -6.27
CA ARG A 667 21.81 0.42 -6.15
C ARG A 667 20.50 0.80 -5.47
N LEU A 668 20.58 1.68 -4.47
CA LEU A 668 19.44 2.36 -3.87
C LEU A 668 19.56 3.86 -4.13
N THR A 669 18.55 4.45 -4.77
CA THR A 669 18.42 5.91 -4.95
C THR A 669 17.14 6.40 -4.30
N VAL A 670 17.24 7.39 -3.41
CA VAL A 670 16.09 8.05 -2.76
C VAL A 670 16.20 9.56 -2.97
N ARG A 671 15.26 10.16 -3.70
CA ARG A 671 15.35 11.58 -4.09
C ARG A 671 14.03 12.34 -4.12
N ASP A 672 14.11 13.65 -4.26
CA ASP A 672 12.98 14.55 -4.50
C ASP A 672 11.86 14.48 -3.43
N GLY A 673 12.25 14.26 -2.16
CA GLY A 673 11.35 14.16 -1.01
C GLY A 673 10.83 12.75 -0.67
N ALA A 674 11.27 11.73 -1.40
CA ALA A 674 10.89 10.33 -1.13
C ALA A 674 11.48 9.77 0.19
N GLN A 675 10.77 8.82 0.81
CA GLN A 675 11.11 8.33 2.16
C GLN A 675 11.07 6.80 2.27
N ILE A 676 11.97 6.23 3.06
CA ILE A 676 11.90 4.83 3.51
C ILE A 676 11.87 4.87 5.03
N SER A 677 10.80 4.38 5.65
CA SER A 677 10.52 4.65 7.06
C SER A 677 9.93 3.47 7.83
N SER A 678 10.48 3.22 9.02
CA SER A 678 9.94 2.33 10.06
C SER A 678 9.54 3.10 11.34
N ALA A 679 9.31 4.42 11.22
CA ALA A 679 9.04 5.32 12.35
C ALA A 679 7.77 4.96 13.14
N THR A 680 7.71 5.37 14.41
CA THR A 680 6.53 5.26 15.28
C THR A 680 5.90 6.64 15.53
N PHE A 681 4.61 6.76 15.27
CA PHE A 681 3.75 7.93 15.53
C PHE A 681 2.67 7.65 16.59
N GLY A 682 2.50 6.39 17.00
CA GLY A 682 1.54 5.94 18.00
C GLY A 682 2.22 5.46 19.28
N GLN A 683 1.60 4.54 20.01
CA GLN A 683 2.18 3.90 21.19
C GLN A 683 2.81 2.56 20.80
N GLY A 684 4.11 2.39 21.02
CA GLY A 684 4.91 1.20 20.72
C GLY A 684 6.28 1.58 20.14
N ASN A 685 7.24 0.67 20.24
CA ASN A 685 8.61 0.89 19.79
C ASN A 685 8.66 0.99 18.26
N GLY A 686 9.56 1.82 17.70
CA GLY A 686 9.83 1.92 16.27
C GLY A 686 10.32 0.60 15.67
N GLY A 687 10.07 0.43 14.38
CA GLY A 687 10.47 -0.76 13.64
C GLY A 687 11.95 -0.75 13.21
N THR A 688 12.48 -1.92 12.81
CA THR A 688 13.87 -2.03 12.34
C THR A 688 13.97 -1.74 10.83
N LEU A 689 14.93 -0.91 10.44
CA LEU A 689 15.25 -0.61 9.04
C LEU A 689 16.65 -1.11 8.69
N THR A 690 16.75 -2.02 7.71
CA THR A 690 18.04 -2.54 7.22
C THR A 690 18.17 -2.34 5.71
N VAL A 691 19.23 -1.64 5.30
CA VAL A 691 19.60 -1.47 3.89
C VAL A 691 20.92 -2.19 3.63
N ARG A 692 20.93 -3.13 2.68
CA ARG A 692 22.13 -3.78 2.16
C ARG A 692 22.24 -3.47 0.67
N ALA A 693 23.25 -2.70 0.29
CA ALA A 693 23.45 -2.24 -1.08
C ALA A 693 24.92 -2.30 -1.51
N THR A 694 25.20 -2.10 -2.80
CA THR A 694 26.55 -1.73 -3.27
C THR A 694 26.72 -0.21 -3.19
N ASP A 695 25.74 0.53 -3.73
CA ASP A 695 25.68 1.99 -3.69
C ASP A 695 24.37 2.46 -3.09
N VAL A 696 24.44 3.41 -2.15
CA VAL A 696 23.29 4.14 -1.62
C VAL A 696 23.46 5.63 -1.92
N GLU A 697 22.46 6.24 -2.55
CA GLU A 697 22.41 7.66 -2.89
C GLU A 697 21.11 8.28 -2.37
N LEU A 698 21.24 9.27 -1.48
CA LEU A 698 20.13 10.04 -0.92
C LEU A 698 20.31 11.50 -1.33
N MET A 699 19.30 12.11 -1.97
CA MET A 699 19.44 13.44 -2.56
C MET A 699 18.21 14.32 -2.39
N GLY A 700 18.41 15.53 -1.88
CA GLY A 700 17.41 16.58 -1.97
C GLY A 700 16.23 16.50 -1.00
N ILE A 701 15.23 17.32 -1.31
CA ILE A 701 13.96 17.47 -0.61
C ILE A 701 12.83 17.58 -1.64
N SER A 702 11.56 17.46 -1.22
CA SER A 702 10.41 17.65 -2.10
C SER A 702 10.37 19.07 -2.68
N ALA A 703 9.72 19.23 -3.84
CA ALA A 703 9.64 20.51 -4.53
C ALA A 703 8.92 21.62 -3.72
N ASP A 704 7.98 21.26 -2.83
CA ASP A 704 7.34 22.17 -1.89
C ASP A 704 8.21 22.48 -0.63
N GLY A 705 9.30 21.75 -0.48
CA GLY A 705 10.22 21.80 0.64
C GLY A 705 9.64 21.30 1.95
N ASP A 706 8.59 20.47 1.93
CA ASP A 706 7.94 19.95 3.14
C ASP A 706 8.48 18.58 3.60
N ALA A 707 9.05 17.78 2.69
CA ALA A 707 9.59 16.45 2.95
C ALA A 707 11.08 16.34 2.57
N THR A 708 11.90 15.76 3.45
CA THR A 708 13.29 15.42 3.15
C THR A 708 13.39 14.03 2.56
N SER A 709 14.31 13.84 1.60
CA SER A 709 14.66 12.49 1.16
C SER A 709 15.48 11.75 2.20
N GLY A 710 15.18 10.49 2.44
CA GLY A 710 15.96 9.76 3.43
C GLY A 710 15.45 8.42 3.93
N LEU A 711 16.22 7.92 4.91
CA LEU A 711 15.96 6.71 5.69
C LEU A 711 15.59 7.10 7.12
N PHE A 712 14.47 6.61 7.65
CA PHE A 712 13.91 7.08 8.91
C PHE A 712 13.49 5.93 9.86
N SER A 713 13.93 6.01 11.13
CA SER A 713 13.51 5.13 12.24
C SER A 713 13.21 5.94 13.51
N SER A 714 12.39 6.99 13.38
CA SER A 714 12.16 7.97 14.44
C SER A 714 10.96 7.67 15.34
N VAL A 715 11.02 8.16 16.59
CA VAL A 715 9.86 8.31 17.49
C VAL A 715 9.29 9.72 17.28
N GLN A 716 8.08 9.82 16.72
CA GLN A 716 7.50 11.09 16.28
C GLN A 716 6.80 11.84 17.44
N PRO A 717 6.41 13.12 17.27
CA PRO A 717 5.70 13.86 18.31
C PRO A 717 4.46 13.10 18.79
N GLU A 718 4.24 13.10 20.11
CA GLU A 718 3.11 12.41 20.78
C GLU A 718 3.18 10.86 20.78
N ALA A 719 4.16 10.26 20.09
CA ALA A 719 4.40 8.82 20.15
C ALA A 719 4.94 8.38 21.53
N ILE A 720 4.68 7.14 21.94
CA ILE A 720 5.16 6.55 23.19
C ILE A 720 5.84 5.21 22.92
N GLY A 721 7.17 5.13 22.97
CA GLY A 721 7.98 3.94 22.70
C GLY A 721 9.37 4.31 22.19
N ASP A 722 10.30 3.36 22.26
CA ASP A 722 11.70 3.58 21.86
C ASP A 722 11.88 3.45 20.34
N GLY A 723 12.81 4.20 19.74
CA GLY A 723 13.11 4.11 18.31
C GLY A 723 13.77 2.77 17.93
N GLY A 724 13.54 2.31 16.69
CA GLY A 724 14.12 1.06 16.19
C GLY A 724 15.52 1.24 15.63
N LEU A 725 16.28 0.14 15.50
CA LEU A 725 17.61 0.12 14.89
C LEU A 725 17.55 0.46 13.39
N LEU A 726 18.45 1.35 12.95
CA LEU A 726 18.67 1.64 11.53
C LEU A 726 20.09 1.20 11.12
N THR A 727 20.17 0.24 10.20
CA THR A 727 21.44 -0.30 9.69
C THR A 727 21.60 -0.05 8.19
N VAL A 728 22.76 0.46 7.78
CA VAL A 728 23.16 0.59 6.36
C VAL A 728 24.47 -0.15 6.13
N ASP A 729 24.45 -1.25 5.38
CA ASP A 729 25.65 -1.99 4.92
C ASP A 729 25.81 -1.77 3.41
N THR A 730 26.90 -1.10 3.02
CA THR A 730 27.13 -0.67 1.63
C THR A 730 28.61 -0.73 1.23
N GLN A 731 28.93 -0.50 -0.05
CA GLN A 731 30.29 -0.12 -0.46
C GLN A 731 30.44 1.40 -0.39
N LYS A 732 29.47 2.12 -0.96
CA LYS A 732 29.45 3.57 -1.01
C LYS A 732 28.12 4.13 -0.49
N LEU A 733 28.20 5.16 0.35
CA LEU A 733 27.06 5.98 0.79
C LEU A 733 27.28 7.44 0.37
N THR A 734 26.33 8.00 -0.37
CA THR A 734 26.32 9.43 -0.74
C THR A 734 25.03 10.08 -0.25
N ILE A 735 25.16 11.20 0.48
CA ILE A 735 24.02 11.99 0.98
C ILE A 735 24.26 13.44 0.56
N SER A 736 23.36 14.03 -0.24
CA SER A 736 23.52 15.41 -0.71
C SER A 736 22.26 16.26 -0.66
N ASP A 737 22.46 17.57 -0.74
CA ASP A 737 21.42 18.58 -0.97
C ASP A 737 20.27 18.57 0.05
N GLY A 738 20.58 18.26 1.32
CA GLY A 738 19.64 18.25 2.44
C GLY A 738 18.98 16.89 2.75
N ALA A 739 19.34 15.83 2.04
CA ALA A 739 18.89 14.47 2.34
C ALA A 739 19.46 13.93 3.67
N GLU A 740 18.86 12.86 4.19
CA GLU A 740 19.13 12.43 5.57
C GLU A 740 19.01 10.93 5.85
N VAL A 741 19.81 10.47 6.82
CA VAL A 741 19.57 9.21 7.57
C VAL A 741 19.29 9.58 9.03
N ARG A 742 18.13 9.20 9.57
CA ARG A 742 17.69 9.66 10.90
C ARG A 742 17.08 8.55 11.77
N SER A 743 17.53 8.52 13.03
CA SER A 743 16.96 7.72 14.11
C SER A 743 16.78 8.57 15.38
N ALA A 744 15.93 9.61 15.29
CA ALA A 744 15.72 10.61 16.36
C ALA A 744 14.44 10.38 17.18
N THR A 745 14.38 10.94 18.40
CA THR A 745 13.18 10.94 19.25
C THR A 745 12.59 12.35 19.44
N PHE A 746 11.30 12.48 19.16
CA PHE A 746 10.47 13.68 19.37
C PHE A 746 9.37 13.48 20.43
N GLY A 747 9.11 12.21 20.79
CA GLY A 747 8.03 11.77 21.68
C GLY A 747 8.56 11.18 22.98
N ASN A 748 7.81 10.23 23.55
CA ASN A 748 8.12 9.61 24.84
C ASN A 748 8.81 8.25 24.65
N GLY A 749 10.14 8.23 24.69
CA GLY A 749 10.97 7.03 24.54
C GLY A 749 12.36 7.39 24.02
N ASP A 750 13.32 6.47 24.17
CA ASP A 750 14.70 6.65 23.70
C ASP A 750 14.76 6.63 22.16
N ALA A 751 15.71 7.33 21.55
CA ALA A 751 15.94 7.22 20.11
C ALA A 751 16.60 5.87 19.77
N GLY A 752 16.37 5.37 18.55
CA GLY A 752 17.02 4.15 18.08
C GLY A 752 18.48 4.38 17.70
N ASN A 753 19.31 3.36 17.79
CA ASN A 753 20.71 3.43 17.34
C ASN A 753 20.82 3.41 15.81
N LEU A 754 21.92 3.97 15.31
CA LEU A 754 22.24 4.05 13.89
C LEU A 754 23.61 3.43 13.62
N GLU A 755 23.64 2.41 12.75
CA GLU A 755 24.85 1.67 12.38
C GLU A 755 25.09 1.77 10.87
N ILE A 756 26.17 2.44 10.46
CA ILE A 756 26.56 2.53 9.05
C ILE A 756 27.91 1.82 8.86
N LYS A 757 27.93 0.88 7.91
CA LYS A 757 29.12 0.19 7.46
C LYS A 757 29.25 0.39 5.95
N ALA A 758 30.29 1.10 5.53
CA ALA A 758 30.59 1.27 4.12
C ALA A 758 31.99 0.74 3.83
N THR A 759 32.12 -0.26 2.96
CA THR A 759 33.42 -0.91 2.71
C THR A 759 34.39 -0.08 1.87
N GLU A 760 33.92 0.99 1.21
CA GLU A 760 34.77 1.91 0.47
C GLU A 760 34.72 3.35 1.01
N SER A 761 33.55 4.00 1.00
CA SER A 761 33.47 5.40 1.42
C SER A 761 32.08 5.89 1.83
N ILE A 762 32.07 6.95 2.65
CA ILE A 762 30.90 7.75 2.99
C ILE A 762 31.17 9.21 2.58
N THR A 763 30.23 9.81 1.84
CA THR A 763 30.27 11.22 1.43
C THR A 763 28.97 11.92 1.82
N LEU A 764 29.05 13.01 2.58
CA LEU A 764 27.93 13.91 2.86
C LEU A 764 28.28 15.32 2.36
N SER A 765 27.37 15.97 1.63
CA SER A 765 27.66 17.27 1.02
C SER A 765 26.43 18.16 0.98
N GLY A 766 26.60 19.42 1.39
CA GLY A 766 25.67 20.47 1.01
C GLY A 766 24.43 20.60 1.90
N VAL A 767 23.58 21.52 1.46
CA VAL A 767 22.35 21.94 2.13
C VAL A 767 21.23 22.01 1.09
N SER A 768 19.98 21.80 1.49
CA SER A 768 18.86 21.96 0.58
C SER A 768 18.72 23.42 0.12
N PRO A 769 18.25 23.67 -1.12
CA PRO A 769 18.01 25.02 -1.60
C PRO A 769 17.15 25.84 -0.62
N VAL A 770 17.44 27.13 -0.50
CA VAL A 770 16.68 28.05 0.35
C VAL A 770 15.34 28.36 -0.34
N GLY A 771 14.33 27.51 -0.10
CA GLY A 771 12.95 27.62 -0.60
C GLY A 771 12.03 26.57 0.04
N GLY A 772 10.74 26.85 0.20
CA GLY A 772 9.78 25.96 0.88
C GLY A 772 9.82 26.02 2.41
N ARG A 773 8.94 25.27 3.11
CA ARG A 773 8.86 25.36 4.59
C ARG A 773 10.07 24.77 5.29
N ARG A 774 10.84 23.87 4.68
CA ARG A 774 12.10 23.28 5.22
C ARG A 774 13.37 23.61 4.43
N GLY A 775 13.40 24.64 3.57
CA GLY A 775 14.61 25.03 2.84
C GLY A 775 15.82 25.35 3.75
N GLY A 776 17.04 25.11 3.25
CA GLY A 776 18.33 25.37 3.89
C GLY A 776 18.82 24.33 4.91
N GLN A 777 18.23 23.12 4.89
CA GLN A 777 18.59 22.01 5.76
C GLN A 777 19.90 21.36 5.32
N SER A 778 20.81 21.10 6.25
CA SER A 778 22.02 20.33 5.97
C SER A 778 21.72 18.87 5.65
N SER A 779 22.48 18.31 4.70
CA SER A 779 22.61 16.86 4.56
C SER A 779 23.15 16.26 5.85
N ARG A 780 22.52 15.20 6.35
CA ARG A 780 22.89 14.72 7.70
C ARG A 780 22.72 13.22 7.96
N ILE A 781 23.48 12.77 8.95
CA ILE A 781 23.22 11.54 9.71
C ILE A 781 22.88 11.97 11.14
N SER A 782 21.73 11.55 11.67
CA SER A 782 21.29 12.04 12.98
C SER A 782 20.60 11.01 13.88
N ALA A 783 20.83 11.13 15.19
CA ALA A 783 20.20 10.34 16.25
C ALA A 783 19.84 11.21 17.46
N ASN A 784 19.20 12.35 17.20
CA ASN A 784 18.98 13.41 18.19
C ASN A 784 17.85 13.11 19.19
N THR A 785 17.83 13.83 20.33
CA THR A 785 16.60 14.14 21.06
C THR A 785 16.09 15.53 20.68
N GLU A 786 14.79 15.65 20.43
CA GLU A 786 14.16 16.90 20.05
C GLU A 786 13.42 17.53 21.25
N SER A 787 13.01 18.79 21.15
CA SER A 787 12.63 19.62 22.33
C SER A 787 11.46 19.10 23.20
N MET A 788 10.63 18.20 22.67
CA MET A 788 9.51 17.59 23.39
C MET A 788 9.80 16.16 23.83
N ALA A 789 10.99 15.63 23.53
CA ALA A 789 11.35 14.27 23.83
C ALA A 789 11.52 14.04 25.33
N THR A 790 11.10 12.86 25.80
CA THR A 790 11.30 12.43 27.19
C THR A 790 12.23 11.23 27.38
N GLY A 791 12.92 10.81 26.32
CA GLY A 791 13.98 9.79 26.35
C GLY A 791 15.32 10.32 25.84
N SER A 792 16.34 9.47 25.92
CA SER A 792 17.74 9.75 25.55
C SER A 792 17.95 9.66 24.03
N GLY A 793 19.04 10.28 23.55
CA GLY A 793 19.45 10.21 22.14
C GLY A 793 19.99 8.83 21.79
N GLY A 794 19.98 8.50 20.49
CA GLY A 794 20.51 7.24 19.99
C GLY A 794 22.00 7.35 19.65
N ASP A 795 22.72 6.25 19.72
CA ASP A 795 24.14 6.21 19.37
C ASP A 795 24.35 6.09 17.85
N ILE A 796 25.40 6.73 17.35
CA ILE A 796 25.83 6.65 15.95
C ILE A 796 27.16 5.91 15.87
N THR A 797 27.18 4.79 15.13
CA THR A 797 28.42 4.06 14.82
C THR A 797 28.65 4.02 13.31
N ILE A 798 29.81 4.51 12.86
CA ILE A 798 30.21 4.55 11.47
C ILE A 798 31.52 3.79 11.27
N ASN A 799 31.54 2.85 10.33
CA ASN A 799 32.73 2.09 9.95
C ASN A 799 32.97 2.20 8.44
N THR A 800 34.03 2.88 8.01
CA THR A 800 34.41 2.95 6.58
C THR A 800 35.86 3.42 6.41
N PRO A 801 36.60 2.98 5.37
CA PRO A 801 37.96 3.48 5.12
C PRO A 801 38.03 5.01 4.95
N THR A 802 37.08 5.61 4.23
CA THR A 802 37.12 7.05 3.93
C THR A 802 35.80 7.73 4.22
N ILE A 803 35.86 8.80 5.02
CA ILE A 803 34.72 9.66 5.36
C ILE A 803 35.02 11.08 4.90
N ARG A 804 34.13 11.64 4.10
CA ARG A 804 34.20 13.02 3.63
C ARG A 804 32.89 13.74 3.91
N LEU A 805 32.94 14.82 4.66
CA LEU A 805 31.83 15.74 4.81
C LEU A 805 32.28 17.11 4.31
N ASP A 806 31.42 17.77 3.54
CA ASP A 806 31.71 19.08 2.97
C ASP A 806 30.47 19.98 2.92
N ASN A 807 30.70 21.28 2.69
CA ASN A 807 29.66 22.28 2.38
C ASN A 807 28.50 22.30 3.41
N GLY A 808 28.83 22.35 4.70
CA GLY A 808 27.83 22.45 5.77
C GLY A 808 27.08 21.16 6.12
N ALA A 809 27.53 20.00 5.66
CA ALA A 809 26.98 18.69 6.06
C ALA A 809 27.27 18.33 7.53
N VAL A 810 26.38 17.56 8.17
CA VAL A 810 26.43 17.33 9.63
C VAL A 810 26.22 15.85 10.03
N ILE A 811 27.03 15.34 10.96
CA ILE A 811 26.72 14.13 11.74
C ILE A 811 26.42 14.57 13.18
N THR A 812 25.26 14.20 13.73
CA THR A 812 24.80 14.73 15.03
C THR A 812 24.04 13.73 15.90
N ALA A 813 24.35 13.69 17.20
CA ALA A 813 23.60 12.96 18.22
C ALA A 813 23.23 13.88 19.41
N ARG A 814 22.93 15.15 19.12
CA ARG A 814 22.62 16.17 20.14
C ARG A 814 21.31 15.91 20.89
N SER A 815 21.19 16.56 22.05
CA SER A 815 19.99 16.70 22.84
C SER A 815 19.45 18.13 22.86
N ARG A 816 18.18 18.26 22.45
CA ARG A 816 17.36 19.48 22.59
C ARG A 816 16.38 19.40 23.77
N SER A 817 16.45 18.34 24.58
CA SER A 817 15.56 18.07 25.72
C SER A 817 16.34 18.02 27.04
N ASN A 818 15.65 17.78 28.16
CA ASN A 818 16.29 17.63 29.47
C ASN A 818 16.97 16.25 29.66
N PHE A 819 17.05 15.44 28.61
CA PHE A 819 17.59 14.07 28.63
C PHE A 819 18.91 14.00 27.86
N PRO A 820 19.80 13.04 28.14
CA PRO A 820 21.11 12.96 27.48
C PRO A 820 21.00 12.76 25.96
N GLY A 821 21.94 13.33 25.21
CA GLY A 821 22.17 12.99 23.80
C GLY A 821 22.89 11.64 23.65
N GLY A 822 23.09 11.21 22.40
CA GLY A 822 23.77 9.96 22.08
C GLY A 822 25.27 10.14 21.81
N GLU A 823 25.99 9.03 21.80
CA GLU A 823 27.42 8.95 21.50
C GLU A 823 27.69 8.84 19.99
N ILE A 824 28.81 9.37 19.51
CA ILE A 824 29.24 9.23 18.11
C ILE A 824 30.58 8.50 18.05
N THR A 825 30.61 7.34 17.39
CA THR A 825 31.83 6.58 17.11
C THR A 825 32.08 6.48 15.61
N VAL A 826 33.28 6.88 15.19
CA VAL A 826 33.71 6.87 13.79
C VAL A 826 35.01 6.10 13.64
N ASN A 827 35.02 5.03 12.84
CA ASN A 827 36.20 4.20 12.58
C ASN A 827 36.53 4.17 11.08
N GLY A 828 37.80 4.41 10.74
CA GLY A 828 38.25 4.43 9.35
C GLY A 828 39.74 4.65 9.17
N ASP A 829 40.18 4.94 7.96
CA ASP A 829 41.56 5.33 7.66
C ASP A 829 41.69 6.86 7.61
N THR A 830 40.75 7.52 6.94
CA THR A 830 40.78 8.98 6.74
C THR A 830 39.43 9.63 7.01
N LEU A 831 39.44 10.73 7.77
CA LEU A 831 38.30 11.63 7.97
C LEU A 831 38.64 13.04 7.45
N SER A 832 37.78 13.59 6.60
CA SER A 832 37.88 14.97 6.09
C SER A 832 36.58 15.74 6.32
N LEU A 833 36.67 16.87 7.01
CA LEU A 833 35.60 17.83 7.25
C LEU A 833 35.99 19.18 6.59
N THR A 834 35.32 19.58 5.51
CA THR A 834 35.63 20.85 4.83
C THR A 834 34.43 21.78 4.74
N ASP A 835 34.70 23.07 4.54
CA ASP A 835 33.71 24.08 4.14
C ASP A 835 32.48 24.09 5.07
N GLY A 836 32.73 24.09 6.38
CA GLY A 836 31.72 24.16 7.44
C GLY A 836 31.03 22.86 7.80
N ALA A 837 31.53 21.71 7.31
CA ALA A 837 31.03 20.41 7.74
C ALA A 837 31.34 20.09 9.23
N GLN A 838 30.42 19.43 9.93
CA GLN A 838 30.53 19.19 11.37
C GLN A 838 30.21 17.74 11.80
N ILE A 839 30.93 17.27 12.82
CA ILE A 839 30.52 16.14 13.67
C ILE A 839 30.28 16.71 15.05
N LEU A 840 29.05 16.63 15.56
CA LEU A 840 28.73 17.29 16.82
C LEU A 840 27.79 16.53 17.74
N THR A 841 28.01 16.70 19.02
CA THR A 841 27.07 16.42 20.09
C THR A 841 26.84 17.74 20.83
N SER A 842 25.59 18.02 21.19
CA SER A 842 25.31 19.16 22.06
C SER A 842 24.21 18.83 23.05
N GLY A 843 24.28 19.40 24.25
CA GLY A 843 23.29 19.24 25.31
C GLY A 843 22.66 20.59 25.58
N SER A 844 21.34 20.68 25.50
CA SER A 844 20.61 21.92 25.79
C SER A 844 19.41 21.65 26.70
N SER A 845 18.82 22.69 27.30
CA SER A 845 17.70 22.56 28.26
C SER A 845 18.00 21.71 29.52
N GLY A 846 19.27 21.39 29.79
CA GLY A 846 19.69 20.60 30.95
C GLY A 846 20.04 19.13 30.65
N GLY A 847 19.87 18.67 29.40
CA GLY A 847 20.39 17.38 28.95
C GLY A 847 21.90 17.43 28.68
N ASP A 848 22.61 16.35 29.03
CA ASP A 848 24.06 16.22 28.76
C ASP A 848 24.32 15.92 27.27
N ALA A 849 25.42 16.44 26.72
CA ALA A 849 25.90 16.05 25.40
C ALA A 849 26.62 14.70 25.46
N GLY A 850 26.46 13.85 24.44
CA GLY A 850 27.27 12.64 24.31
C GLY A 850 28.72 12.93 23.95
N SER A 851 29.59 11.92 24.07
CA SER A 851 30.99 11.98 23.64
C SER A 851 31.16 11.60 22.17
N ILE A 852 32.30 12.00 21.62
CA ILE A 852 32.69 11.73 20.24
C ILE A 852 34.02 10.97 20.24
N THR A 853 34.06 9.81 19.60
CA THR A 853 35.28 9.02 19.44
C THR A 853 35.56 8.82 17.96
N ILE A 854 36.75 9.23 17.50
CA ILE A 854 37.18 9.08 16.11
C ILE A 854 38.48 8.28 16.08
N ASN A 855 38.45 7.13 15.44
CA ASN A 855 39.58 6.24 15.23
C ASN A 855 39.92 6.20 13.73
N ALA A 856 40.82 7.08 13.30
CA ALA A 856 41.27 7.16 11.91
C ALA A 856 42.70 6.64 11.79
N THR A 857 42.94 5.49 11.16
CA THR A 857 44.26 4.85 11.13
C THR A 857 45.35 5.65 10.41
N ASP A 858 44.99 6.69 9.65
CA ASP A 858 45.93 7.52 8.90
C ASP A 858 45.79 9.02 9.20
N THR A 859 44.68 9.66 8.82
CA THR A 859 44.58 11.13 8.90
C THR A 859 43.19 11.62 9.32
N ILE A 860 43.14 12.64 10.19
CA ILE A 860 41.96 13.48 10.45
C ILE A 860 42.27 14.90 9.98
N THR A 861 41.46 15.46 9.07
CA THR A 861 41.61 16.82 8.53
C THR A 861 40.33 17.64 8.68
N LEU A 862 40.43 18.83 9.29
CA LEU A 862 39.35 19.83 9.30
C LEU A 862 39.86 21.12 8.63
N SER A 863 39.05 21.71 7.75
CA SER A 863 39.47 22.86 6.92
C SER A 863 38.30 23.78 6.56
N GLY A 864 38.41 25.06 6.87
CA GLY A 864 37.52 26.08 6.31
C GLY A 864 36.22 26.30 7.08
N ILE A 865 35.37 27.13 6.49
CA ILE A 865 34.07 27.57 7.04
C ILE A 865 33.00 27.46 5.94
N ASP A 866 31.73 27.31 6.31
CA ASP A 866 30.58 27.42 5.42
C ASP A 866 30.28 28.90 5.17
N PRO A 867 30.57 29.44 3.97
CA PRO A 867 30.34 30.85 3.67
C PRO A 867 28.85 31.20 3.63
N THR A 868 27.95 30.22 3.53
CA THR A 868 26.50 30.42 3.46
C THR A 868 25.84 30.42 4.84
N TYR A 869 26.57 30.07 5.91
CA TYR A 869 26.02 29.89 7.25
C TYR A 869 25.25 31.12 7.75
N ASN A 870 25.88 32.30 7.72
CA ASN A 870 25.27 33.53 8.24
C ASN A 870 24.04 33.95 7.43
N ASP A 871 24.05 33.74 6.11
CA ASP A 871 22.91 34.03 5.24
C ASP A 871 21.73 33.10 5.56
N ARG A 872 21.99 31.79 5.72
CA ARG A 872 20.97 30.82 6.14
C ARG A 872 20.43 31.14 7.52
N LEU A 873 21.30 31.50 8.47
CA LEU A 873 20.92 31.88 9.83
C LEU A 873 20.02 33.12 9.83
N ALA A 874 20.32 34.12 9.02
CA ALA A 874 19.52 35.34 8.90
C ALA A 874 18.12 35.07 8.32
N ILE A 875 17.99 34.09 7.42
CA ILE A 875 16.73 33.75 6.74
C ILE A 875 15.88 32.78 7.57
N LEU A 876 16.50 31.75 8.14
CA LEU A 876 15.83 30.58 8.73
C LEU A 876 15.76 30.64 10.26
N GLY A 877 16.64 31.42 10.90
CA GLY A 877 16.81 31.45 12.35
C GLY A 877 17.63 30.27 12.89
N ALA A 878 18.09 30.42 14.12
CA ALA A 878 19.00 29.46 14.79
C ALA A 878 18.37 28.08 15.00
N ASP A 879 17.05 27.99 15.12
CA ASP A 879 16.36 26.70 15.38
C ASP A 879 16.42 25.74 14.18
N ARG A 880 16.66 26.28 12.97
CA ARG A 880 16.57 25.57 11.69
C ARG A 880 17.92 25.34 11.02
N VAL A 881 18.95 26.09 11.38
CA VAL A 881 20.29 25.90 10.85
C VAL A 881 21.01 24.90 11.75
N ASP A 882 21.41 23.77 11.16
CA ASP A 882 21.91 22.62 11.93
C ASP A 882 23.38 22.58 12.31
N PRO A 883 24.34 23.18 11.59
CA PRO A 883 25.66 23.36 12.18
C PRO A 883 25.60 24.42 13.29
N ASP A 884 26.31 24.19 14.39
CA ASP A 884 26.35 25.10 15.56
C ASP A 884 27.23 26.35 15.30
N GLY A 885 27.70 26.53 14.08
CA GLY A 885 28.54 27.64 13.63
C GLY A 885 29.00 27.45 12.18
N GLU A 886 29.71 28.44 11.63
CA GLU A 886 30.21 28.36 10.26
C GLU A 886 31.44 27.47 10.10
N ALA A 887 32.24 27.24 11.14
CA ALA A 887 33.49 26.50 11.02
C ALA A 887 33.29 25.00 10.79
N SER A 888 34.20 24.38 10.03
CA SER A 888 34.35 22.92 10.04
C SER A 888 34.78 22.47 11.43
N ALA A 889 34.02 21.57 12.04
CA ALA A 889 34.19 21.29 13.45
C ALA A 889 33.93 19.85 13.90
N ILE A 890 34.68 19.42 14.92
CA ILE A 890 34.29 18.33 15.81
C ILE A 890 33.96 18.95 17.16
N ALA A 891 32.71 18.89 17.58
CA ALA A 891 32.23 19.70 18.70
C ALA A 891 31.36 18.90 19.67
N SER A 892 31.72 18.92 20.94
CA SER A 892 30.87 18.49 22.05
C SER A 892 30.55 19.74 22.88
N ARG A 893 29.27 20.13 22.95
CA ARG A 893 28.89 21.43 23.50
C ARG A 893 27.78 21.33 24.55
N ALA A 894 27.91 22.09 25.62
CA ALA A 894 26.88 22.30 26.63
C ALA A 894 26.28 23.70 26.52
N ILE A 895 24.96 23.78 26.36
CA ILE A 895 24.18 25.02 26.30
C ILE A 895 23.22 25.04 27.50
N GLY A 896 23.49 25.88 28.49
CA GLY A 896 22.70 25.93 29.73
C GLY A 896 23.32 25.05 30.83
N ASP A 897 22.51 24.23 31.50
CA ASP A 897 22.93 23.51 32.72
C ASP A 897 23.42 22.07 32.46
N GLY A 898 23.29 21.54 31.24
CA GLY A 898 23.78 20.21 30.86
C GLY A 898 25.29 20.18 30.66
N GLN A 899 25.93 19.02 30.80
CA GLN A 899 27.39 18.85 30.66
C GLN A 899 27.80 18.52 29.22
N ALA A 900 29.00 18.93 28.80
CA ALA A 900 29.56 18.52 27.51
C ALA A 900 30.25 17.16 27.65
N GLY A 901 30.06 16.26 26.68
CA GLY A 901 30.80 15.01 26.57
C GLY A 901 32.26 15.21 26.16
N SER A 902 33.04 14.12 26.15
CA SER A 902 34.46 14.17 25.77
C SER A 902 34.66 13.98 24.26
N ILE A 903 35.80 14.39 23.74
CA ILE A 903 36.22 14.12 22.35
C ILE A 903 37.53 13.34 22.40
N ASN A 904 37.57 12.16 21.78
CA ASN A 904 38.77 11.33 21.66
C ASN A 904 39.14 11.18 20.18
N LEU A 905 40.29 11.71 19.77
CA LEU A 905 40.77 11.68 18.38
C LEU A 905 42.04 10.82 18.30
N ASN A 906 41.96 9.66 17.66
CA ASN A 906 43.07 8.74 17.48
C ASN A 906 43.46 8.69 16.00
N THR A 907 44.68 9.12 15.66
CA THR A 907 45.17 9.10 14.27
C THR A 907 46.69 9.11 14.14
N LYS A 908 47.27 8.98 12.93
CA LYS A 908 48.70 9.27 12.75
C LYS A 908 48.92 10.77 12.56
N THR A 909 48.06 11.42 11.80
CA THR A 909 48.19 12.83 11.43
C THR A 909 46.89 13.57 11.68
N PHE A 910 46.92 14.57 12.55
CA PHE A 910 45.79 15.45 12.81
C PHE A 910 46.09 16.86 12.28
N ILE A 911 45.25 17.34 11.36
CA ILE A 911 45.41 18.63 10.68
C ILE A 911 44.17 19.48 10.93
N LEU A 912 44.39 20.68 11.46
CA LEU A 912 43.35 21.66 11.74
C LEU A 912 43.75 22.99 11.11
N ARG A 913 43.02 23.45 10.09
CA ARG A 913 43.40 24.66 9.35
C ARG A 913 42.23 25.52 8.89
N ASP A 914 42.55 26.73 8.44
CA ASP A 914 41.60 27.65 7.80
C ASP A 914 40.36 27.96 8.68
N GLN A 915 40.58 28.26 9.96
CA GLN A 915 39.56 28.54 11.00
C GLN A 915 38.76 27.32 11.48
N ALA A 916 39.22 26.10 11.17
CA ALA A 916 38.62 24.88 11.72
C ALA A 916 38.79 24.77 13.25
N LEU A 917 37.86 24.03 13.87
CA LEU A 917 37.69 23.98 15.32
C LEU A 917 37.50 22.55 15.83
N ALA A 918 38.22 22.14 16.87
CA ALA A 918 37.79 21.01 17.72
C ALA A 918 37.54 21.52 19.14
N THR A 919 36.36 21.22 19.71
CA THR A 919 35.91 21.91 20.91
C THR A 919 35.09 21.04 21.86
N VAL A 920 35.44 21.07 23.16
CA VAL A 920 34.62 20.58 24.28
C VAL A 920 34.23 21.78 25.14
N SER A 921 33.09 22.43 24.87
CA SER A 921 32.80 23.74 25.48
C SER A 921 31.47 23.80 26.23
N SER A 922 31.40 24.60 27.29
CA SER A 922 30.16 24.96 27.97
C SER A 922 29.93 26.48 28.01
N THR A 923 28.78 26.91 27.51
CA THR A 923 28.36 28.33 27.52
C THR A 923 27.36 28.67 28.63
N GLY A 924 27.01 27.71 29.50
CA GLY A 924 26.11 27.90 30.64
C GLY A 924 26.76 27.48 31.96
N THR A 925 25.98 26.85 32.86
CA THR A 925 26.48 26.36 34.16
C THR A 925 27.04 24.94 34.13
N GLY A 926 26.82 24.21 33.03
CA GLY A 926 27.37 22.88 32.82
C GLY A 926 28.89 22.86 32.68
N VAL A 927 29.50 21.71 32.89
CA VAL A 927 30.95 21.50 32.80
C VAL A 927 31.36 21.16 31.37
N ALA A 928 32.54 21.63 30.95
CA ALA A 928 33.17 21.26 29.68
C ALA A 928 33.83 19.87 29.79
N GLY A 929 33.80 19.09 28.71
CA GLY A 929 34.41 17.76 28.66
C GLY A 929 35.94 17.78 28.52
N THR A 930 36.53 16.60 28.25
CA THR A 930 37.96 16.47 27.91
C THR A 930 38.14 16.28 26.40
N LEU A 931 39.10 17.00 25.82
CA LEU A 931 39.54 16.82 24.44
C LEU A 931 40.90 16.12 24.43
N GLU A 932 40.92 14.88 23.96
CA GLU A 932 42.12 14.06 23.84
C GLU A 932 42.48 13.86 22.36
N VAL A 933 43.73 14.15 22.01
CA VAL A 933 44.29 13.92 20.68
C VAL A 933 45.53 13.04 20.79
N ASN A 934 45.41 11.83 20.26
CA ASN A 934 46.46 10.83 20.19
C ASN A 934 46.93 10.74 18.74
N ALA A 935 48.02 11.44 18.40
CA ALA A 935 48.56 11.44 17.04
C ALA A 935 50.08 11.62 16.98
N ASN A 936 50.72 11.03 15.96
CA ASN A 936 52.16 11.19 15.73
C ASN A 936 52.49 12.63 15.30
N SER A 937 51.62 13.27 14.52
CA SER A 937 51.78 14.66 14.09
C SER A 937 50.48 15.43 14.30
N ILE A 938 50.58 16.57 14.98
CA ILE A 938 49.48 17.50 15.21
C ILE A 938 49.87 18.84 14.57
N GLN A 939 49.09 19.31 13.61
CA GLN A 939 49.35 20.53 12.84
C GLN A 939 48.14 21.46 12.89
N LEU A 940 48.33 22.63 13.50
CA LEU A 940 47.36 23.71 13.54
C LEU A 940 47.89 24.86 12.68
N ASP A 941 47.09 25.30 11.70
CA ASP A 941 47.41 26.42 10.81
C ASP A 941 46.18 27.33 10.66
N ASN A 942 46.12 28.40 11.47
CA ASN A 942 44.88 29.15 11.72
C ASN A 942 43.75 28.22 12.23
N GLY A 943 44.07 27.23 13.08
CA GLY A 943 43.13 26.28 13.67
C GLY A 943 43.08 26.38 15.21
N SER A 944 41.98 25.92 15.81
CA SER A 944 41.68 26.11 17.24
C SER A 944 41.32 24.79 17.95
N LEU A 945 42.01 24.44 19.04
CA LEU A 945 41.62 23.38 19.99
C LEU A 945 41.12 23.99 21.29
N ASN A 946 39.84 23.77 21.63
CA ASN A 946 39.18 24.53 22.69
C ASN A 946 38.52 23.62 23.73
N ALA A 947 38.70 23.94 25.00
CA ALA A 947 38.00 23.33 26.12
C ALA A 947 37.52 24.41 27.10
N GLU A 948 36.69 25.33 26.60
CA GLU A 948 36.25 26.52 27.33
C GLU A 948 35.04 26.24 28.25
N THR A 949 35.05 26.79 29.46
CA THR A 949 33.93 26.71 30.41
C THR A 949 33.52 28.09 30.92
N THR A 950 32.22 28.27 31.18
CA THR A 950 31.64 29.54 31.68
C THR A 950 31.29 29.46 33.18
N ALA A 951 30.90 28.29 33.68
CA ALA A 951 30.69 28.01 35.10
C ALA A 951 30.98 26.52 35.41
N GLY A 952 31.43 26.20 36.63
CA GLY A 952 31.91 24.86 37.01
C GLY A 952 33.44 24.70 36.92
N ASP A 953 33.94 23.47 37.14
CA ASP A 953 35.37 23.13 37.11
C ASP A 953 35.72 22.27 35.87
N GLU A 954 36.86 22.59 35.22
CA GLU A 954 37.73 21.76 34.35
C GLU A 954 37.24 21.19 32.99
N GLY A 955 37.37 21.98 31.90
CA GLY A 955 37.53 21.43 30.53
C GLY A 955 39.01 21.19 30.20
N ASN A 956 39.43 19.94 30.01
CA ASN A 956 40.86 19.61 29.84
C ASN A 956 41.23 19.34 28.38
N ILE A 957 42.47 19.65 27.99
CA ILE A 957 43.06 19.25 26.71
C ILE A 957 44.29 18.38 26.97
N THR A 958 44.34 17.22 26.31
CA THR A 958 45.46 16.29 26.37
C THR A 958 45.94 15.98 24.95
N LEU A 959 47.21 16.26 24.66
CA LEU A 959 47.89 15.84 23.44
C LEU A 959 48.97 14.81 23.84
N SER A 960 48.81 13.56 23.44
CA SER A 960 49.68 12.47 23.88
C SER A 960 50.53 11.90 22.74
N ASP A 961 51.76 11.50 23.08
CA ASP A 961 52.66 10.68 22.27
C ASP A 961 52.96 11.21 20.85
N ALA A 962 52.96 12.53 20.67
CA ALA A 962 53.24 13.15 19.37
C ALA A 962 54.75 13.27 19.08
N GLN A 963 55.19 12.92 17.88
CA GLN A 963 56.56 13.27 17.43
C GLN A 963 56.68 14.77 17.14
N LEU A 964 55.57 15.42 16.77
CA LEU A 964 55.60 16.83 16.39
C LEU A 964 54.23 17.48 16.62
N VAL A 965 54.24 18.61 17.35
CA VAL A 965 53.12 19.53 17.48
C VAL A 965 53.53 20.89 16.88
N VAL A 966 52.83 21.33 15.83
CA VAL A 966 53.08 22.61 15.15
C VAL A 966 51.84 23.50 15.23
N LEU A 967 52.03 24.75 15.65
CA LEU A 967 51.03 25.80 15.63
C LEU A 967 51.55 26.99 14.79
N ARG A 968 50.76 27.42 13.81
CA ARG A 968 51.07 28.53 12.90
C ARG A 968 49.87 29.45 12.66
N ASN A 969 50.15 30.66 12.18
CA ASN A 969 49.16 31.62 11.69
C ASN A 969 47.96 31.84 12.63
N ASN A 970 48.18 32.33 13.85
CA ASN A 970 47.12 32.56 14.85
C ASN A 970 46.39 31.30 15.34
N SER A 971 47.09 30.15 15.38
CA SER A 971 46.51 28.93 15.93
C SER A 971 46.43 28.96 17.45
N THR A 972 45.47 28.25 18.04
CA THR A 972 45.27 28.26 19.50
C THR A 972 45.03 26.87 20.08
N ILE A 973 45.53 26.66 21.30
CA ILE A 973 45.15 25.57 22.20
C ILE A 973 44.71 26.20 23.52
N THR A 974 43.42 26.15 23.85
CA THR A 974 42.85 26.93 24.95
C THR A 974 41.91 26.14 25.85
N THR A 975 42.11 26.25 27.17
CA THR A 975 41.20 25.76 28.23
C THR A 975 40.65 26.93 29.07
N ASN A 976 40.56 28.12 28.46
CA ASN A 976 40.22 29.35 29.16
C ASN A 976 38.84 29.27 29.84
N ALA A 977 38.79 29.72 31.09
CA ALA A 977 37.57 29.84 31.88
C ALA A 977 37.04 31.27 31.90
N ARG A 978 35.72 31.40 31.75
CA ARG A 978 34.99 32.68 31.84
C ARG A 978 34.28 32.78 33.20
N GLU A 979 33.83 33.99 33.53
CA GLU A 979 33.15 34.30 34.78
C GLU A 979 33.88 33.74 36.01
N SER A 980 33.19 32.97 36.87
CA SER A 980 33.73 32.35 38.09
C SER A 980 34.30 30.95 37.91
N ALA A 981 34.38 30.42 36.69
CA ALA A 981 34.90 29.08 36.44
C ALA A 981 36.42 28.98 36.65
N THR A 982 36.89 27.78 36.98
CA THR A 982 38.31 27.43 37.06
C THR A 982 38.83 27.04 35.67
N GLY A 983 39.97 27.59 35.25
CA GLY A 983 40.64 27.25 34.00
C GLY A 983 41.02 25.77 33.97
N GLY A 984 40.79 25.09 32.85
CA GLY A 984 41.11 23.68 32.71
C GLY A 984 42.59 23.42 32.43
N ASN A 985 43.03 22.18 32.56
CA ASN A 985 44.44 21.81 32.41
C ASN A 985 44.77 21.45 30.95
N ILE A 986 45.97 21.85 30.51
CA ILE A 986 46.54 21.47 29.22
C ILE A 986 47.75 20.57 29.47
N THR A 987 47.73 19.36 28.92
CA THR A 987 48.87 18.43 28.95
C THR A 987 49.33 18.15 27.53
N ILE A 988 50.61 18.43 27.24
CA ILE A 988 51.22 18.16 25.93
C ILE A 988 52.45 17.27 26.15
N THR A 989 52.44 16.08 25.56
CA THR A 989 53.59 15.17 25.51
C THR A 989 54.01 15.02 24.06
N THR A 990 55.20 15.54 23.71
CA THR A 990 55.70 15.47 22.34
C THR A 990 57.23 15.46 22.23
N ASP A 991 57.83 14.96 21.15
CA ASP A 991 59.26 15.19 20.93
C ASP A 991 59.55 16.67 20.67
N PHE A 992 58.79 17.32 19.79
CA PHE A 992 58.99 18.73 19.43
C PHE A 992 57.69 19.53 19.40
N LEU A 993 57.66 20.62 20.16
CA LEU A 993 56.63 21.65 20.08
C LEU A 993 57.15 22.88 19.34
N VAL A 994 56.44 23.33 18.31
CA VAL A 994 56.74 24.54 17.52
C VAL A 994 55.51 25.46 17.50
N ALA A 995 55.57 26.59 18.21
CA ALA A 995 54.53 27.62 18.23
C ALA A 995 55.06 28.92 17.59
N LEU A 996 54.58 29.26 16.40
CA LEU A 996 55.05 30.41 15.63
C LEU A 996 53.88 31.25 15.14
N GLU A 997 54.17 32.48 14.71
CA GLU A 997 53.24 33.32 13.97
C GLU A 997 51.98 33.63 14.78
N ASN A 998 52.19 34.15 16.00
CA ASN A 998 51.14 34.56 16.94
C ASN A 998 50.23 33.41 17.38
N SER A 999 50.80 32.23 17.68
CA SER A 999 50.03 31.04 18.05
C SER A 999 50.10 30.74 19.54
N ASP A 1000 48.96 30.63 20.22
CA ASP A 1000 48.89 30.70 21.68
C ASP A 1000 48.45 29.38 22.33
N ILE A 1001 48.99 29.09 23.52
CA ILE A 1001 48.60 27.96 24.39
C ILE A 1001 48.19 28.52 25.75
N THR A 1002 46.89 28.53 26.06
CA THR A 1002 46.34 29.31 27.18
C THR A 1002 45.37 28.54 28.08
N ALA A 1003 45.57 28.61 29.40
CA ALA A 1003 44.71 28.07 30.45
C ALA A 1003 44.29 29.17 31.44
N ASN A 1004 43.84 30.30 30.90
CA ASN A 1004 43.55 31.52 31.67
C ASN A 1004 42.16 31.50 32.34
N ALA A 1005 41.95 32.34 33.35
CA ALA A 1005 40.66 32.55 34.01
C ALA A 1005 40.38 34.04 34.31
N ILE A 1006 39.10 34.41 34.48
CA ILE A 1006 38.71 35.78 34.88
C ILE A 1006 38.61 35.88 36.41
N LEU A 1007 37.58 35.28 37.04
CA LEU A 1007 37.40 35.32 38.51
C LEU A 1007 37.89 34.05 39.21
N GLY A 1008 37.85 32.90 38.53
CA GLY A 1008 38.33 31.62 39.08
C GLY A 1008 39.84 31.43 39.01
N ARG A 1009 40.34 30.26 39.41
CA ARG A 1009 41.79 29.95 39.34
C ARG A 1009 42.19 29.64 37.88
N GLY A 1010 43.36 30.09 37.44
CA GLY A 1010 43.94 29.65 36.15
C GLY A 1010 44.27 28.16 36.17
N GLY A 1011 44.16 27.48 35.03
CA GLY A 1011 44.45 26.05 34.89
C GLY A 1011 45.94 25.74 34.86
N ASN A 1012 46.35 24.48 34.87
CA ASN A 1012 47.77 24.12 34.76
C ASN A 1012 48.13 23.70 33.34
N ILE A 1013 49.26 24.20 32.85
CA ILE A 1013 49.86 23.79 31.57
C ILE A 1013 51.10 22.96 31.90
N THR A 1014 51.13 21.71 31.43
CA THR A 1014 52.30 20.82 31.51
C THR A 1014 52.72 20.42 30.10
N ILE A 1015 53.94 20.79 29.72
CA ILE A 1015 54.53 20.44 28.42
C ILE A 1015 55.77 19.59 28.69
N THR A 1016 55.76 18.35 28.21
CA THR A 1016 56.91 17.45 28.25
C THR A 1016 57.43 17.25 26.84
N ALA A 1017 58.64 17.75 26.55
CA ALA A 1017 59.22 17.63 25.22
C ALA A 1017 60.74 17.49 25.16
N ILE A 1018 61.28 17.04 24.02
CA ILE A 1018 62.72 17.11 23.75
C ILE A 1018 63.10 18.57 23.43
N GLY A 1019 62.28 19.26 22.62
CA GLY A 1019 62.48 20.66 22.27
C GLY A 1019 61.19 21.46 22.21
N ILE A 1020 61.24 22.70 22.72
CA ILE A 1020 60.14 23.67 22.64
C ILE A 1020 60.65 24.91 21.91
N PHE A 1021 60.01 25.26 20.79
CA PHE A 1021 60.33 26.42 19.96
C PHE A 1021 59.12 27.35 19.92
N SER A 1022 59.23 28.52 20.55
CA SER A 1022 58.20 29.57 20.49
C SER A 1022 58.80 30.88 20.00
N ASP A 1023 58.06 31.66 19.20
CA ASP A 1023 58.44 33.05 18.89
C ASP A 1023 57.97 34.04 19.96
N ARG A 1024 58.25 35.33 19.79
CA ARG A 1024 57.86 36.37 20.78
C ARG A 1024 56.40 36.78 20.70
N THR A 1025 55.71 36.38 19.65
CA THR A 1025 54.30 36.71 19.42
C THR A 1025 53.37 35.61 19.93
N SER A 1026 53.90 34.42 20.16
CA SER A 1026 53.19 33.22 20.61
C SER A 1026 53.30 33.08 22.13
N GLU A 1027 52.17 33.00 22.83
CA GLU A 1027 52.09 32.99 24.29
C GLU A 1027 51.81 31.60 24.89
N ILE A 1028 52.40 31.30 26.06
CA ILE A 1028 52.03 30.14 26.89
C ILE A 1028 51.65 30.65 28.28
N THR A 1029 50.35 30.73 28.59
CA THR A 1029 49.86 31.37 29.83
C THR A 1029 48.79 30.59 30.58
N ALA A 1030 48.86 30.67 31.91
CA ALA A 1030 47.96 30.01 32.86
C ALA A 1030 47.50 31.01 33.94
N SER A 1031 47.12 32.23 33.55
CA SER A 1031 46.90 33.36 34.46
C SER A 1031 45.44 33.53 34.89
N SER A 1032 45.21 34.23 35.99
CA SER A 1032 43.87 34.67 36.41
C SER A 1032 43.81 36.19 36.64
N GLN A 1033 42.77 36.85 36.15
CA GLN A 1033 42.63 38.31 36.31
C GLN A 1033 42.32 38.73 37.75
N LEU A 1034 41.42 38.00 38.42
CA LEU A 1034 40.90 38.31 39.75
C LEU A 1034 41.00 37.12 40.72
N GLY A 1035 41.37 35.94 40.23
CA GLY A 1035 41.62 34.73 41.00
C GLY A 1035 43.12 34.44 41.18
N ILE A 1036 43.46 33.16 41.38
CA ILE A 1036 44.85 32.70 41.56
C ILE A 1036 45.37 32.19 40.22
N ASP A 1037 46.61 32.56 39.85
CA ASP A 1037 47.27 32.01 38.67
C ASP A 1037 47.46 30.47 38.78
N GLY A 1038 47.32 29.80 37.65
CA GLY A 1038 47.75 28.42 37.46
C GLY A 1038 49.27 28.29 37.29
N THR A 1039 49.73 27.09 36.97
CA THR A 1039 51.17 26.80 36.80
C THR A 1039 51.49 26.43 35.36
N VAL A 1040 52.63 26.92 34.84
CA VAL A 1040 53.19 26.50 33.55
C VAL A 1040 54.47 25.72 33.84
N ASN A 1041 54.44 24.41 33.59
CA ASN A 1041 55.56 23.49 33.77
C ASN A 1041 56.09 23.03 32.42
N LEU A 1042 57.34 23.40 32.10
CA LEU A 1042 58.03 23.01 30.87
C LEU A 1042 59.13 21.99 31.20
N ASN A 1043 58.86 20.71 30.94
CA ASN A 1043 59.77 19.61 31.17
C ASN A 1043 60.53 19.29 29.87
N THR A 1044 61.77 19.78 29.75
CA THR A 1044 62.65 19.38 28.64
C THR A 1044 63.45 18.13 29.02
N LEU A 1045 63.35 17.08 28.20
CA LEU A 1045 64.14 15.86 28.41
C LEU A 1045 65.61 16.18 28.07
N ASP A 1046 66.46 16.16 29.09
CA ASP A 1046 67.86 16.58 29.00
C ASP A 1046 68.67 15.60 28.12
N VAL A 1047 68.75 15.87 26.81
CA VAL A 1047 69.57 15.07 25.88
C VAL A 1047 71.03 15.47 26.09
N ASN A 1048 71.77 14.71 26.91
CA ASN A 1048 73.21 14.90 27.12
C ASN A 1048 73.99 14.67 25.81
N PRO A 1049 74.51 15.72 25.14
CA PRO A 1049 75.17 15.58 23.83
C PRO A 1049 76.54 14.88 23.91
N PHE A 1050 77.07 14.64 25.11
CA PHE A 1050 78.41 14.09 25.30
C PHE A 1050 78.50 12.56 25.15
N GLN A 1051 77.39 11.84 24.96
CA GLN A 1051 77.41 10.38 24.79
C GLN A 1051 77.54 9.90 23.33
N ALA A 1052 77.58 10.81 22.34
CA ALA A 1052 77.68 10.46 20.91
C ALA A 1052 79.06 10.74 20.26
N LEU A 1053 80.13 10.95 21.04
CA LEU A 1053 81.49 11.03 20.51
C LEU A 1053 82.20 9.67 20.61
N ALA A 1054 81.91 8.79 19.66
CA ALA A 1054 82.80 7.66 19.37
C ALA A 1054 84.17 8.20 18.91
N LYS A 1055 85.21 7.91 19.69
CA LYS A 1055 86.59 8.35 19.46
C LYS A 1055 87.17 7.63 18.23
N LEU A 1056 87.35 8.35 17.12
CA LEU A 1056 88.11 7.89 15.95
C LEU A 1056 89.60 7.64 16.31
N PRO A 1057 90.25 6.58 15.78
CA PRO A 1057 91.66 6.29 16.07
C PRO A 1057 92.59 7.38 15.51
N ALA A 1058 93.57 7.79 16.32
CA ALA A 1058 94.66 8.66 15.90
C ALA A 1058 95.82 7.82 15.37
N ASP A 1059 95.82 7.56 14.07
CA ASP A 1059 97.04 7.29 13.31
C ASP A 1059 97.01 8.16 12.04
N VAL A 1060 97.94 9.11 12.00
CA VAL A 1060 98.16 10.04 10.90
C VAL A 1060 99.09 9.36 9.89
N VAL A 1061 98.59 9.10 8.68
CA VAL A 1061 99.45 8.80 7.53
C VAL A 1061 99.66 10.09 6.75
N ASP A 1062 100.93 10.48 6.65
CA ASP A 1062 101.47 11.61 5.90
C ASP A 1062 101.29 11.43 4.38
N THR A 1063 100.68 12.41 3.71
CA THR A 1063 100.54 12.46 2.24
C THR A 1063 101.09 13.76 1.65
N SER A 1064 102.18 14.29 2.20
CA SER A 1064 102.94 15.44 1.69
C SER A 1064 103.53 15.31 0.27
N ASN A 1065 102.99 14.44 -0.61
CA ASN A 1065 103.54 14.20 -1.95
C ASN A 1065 102.53 13.92 -3.08
N GLN A 1066 101.30 14.46 -3.06
CA GLN A 1066 100.47 14.48 -4.28
C GLN A 1066 99.75 15.82 -4.49
N ILE A 1067 100.55 16.85 -4.75
CA ILE A 1067 100.13 18.05 -5.48
C ILE A 1067 100.21 17.73 -6.99
N VAL A 1068 99.45 18.53 -7.76
CA VAL A 1068 99.54 18.84 -9.20
C VAL A 1068 98.84 17.82 -10.12
N THR A 1069 98.03 18.14 -11.14
CA THR A 1069 97.91 19.32 -12.04
C THR A 1069 96.60 19.14 -12.84
N SER A 1070 95.76 20.17 -13.05
CA SER A 1070 95.57 20.92 -14.32
C SER A 1070 94.28 20.65 -15.11
N CYS A 1071 93.71 21.77 -15.59
CA CYS A 1071 92.98 22.02 -16.86
C CYS A 1071 91.64 21.30 -17.10
N ALA A 1072 90.52 22.00 -17.25
CA ALA A 1072 90.10 22.98 -18.27
C ALA A 1072 89.40 22.35 -19.49
N ALA A 1073 88.07 22.52 -19.46
CA ALA A 1073 87.20 23.03 -20.54
C ALA A 1073 86.58 22.08 -21.60
N VAL A 1074 85.25 22.30 -21.73
CA VAL A 1074 84.33 22.20 -22.89
C VAL A 1074 83.85 20.81 -23.34
N ASP A 1075 82.57 20.48 -23.10
CA ASP A 1075 81.43 20.67 -24.03
C ASP A 1075 80.18 19.87 -23.58
N GLY A 1076 78.99 20.50 -23.59
CA GLY A 1076 77.69 19.78 -23.62
C GLY A 1076 76.67 20.06 -22.49
N ASN A 1077 75.98 21.21 -22.57
CA ASN A 1077 74.67 21.48 -21.93
C ASN A 1077 73.57 20.54 -22.51
N SER A 1078 72.32 20.38 -22.06
CA SER A 1078 71.44 21.01 -21.05
C SER A 1078 70.28 20.04 -20.75
N PHE A 1079 69.59 20.17 -19.60
CA PHE A 1079 68.15 19.84 -19.53
C PHE A 1079 67.37 21.12 -19.23
N VAL A 1080 66.28 21.28 -19.98
CA VAL A 1080 65.49 22.50 -20.15
C VAL A 1080 64.50 22.70 -19.00
N VAL A 1081 64.44 23.93 -18.47
CA VAL A 1081 63.25 24.49 -17.85
C VAL A 1081 62.94 25.80 -18.57
N THR A 1082 61.88 25.82 -19.38
CA THR A 1082 61.22 27.04 -19.87
C THR A 1082 60.16 27.40 -18.81
N GLY A 1083 60.37 28.44 -18.01
CA GLY A 1083 59.95 29.83 -18.29
C GLY A 1083 58.56 30.04 -17.67
N GLY A 1084 58.31 30.91 -16.69
CA GLY A 1084 58.67 32.33 -16.56
C GLY A 1084 57.35 33.12 -16.66
N GLY A 1085 56.79 33.64 -15.58
CA GLY A 1085 57.05 35.00 -15.08
C GLY A 1085 55.71 35.76 -14.94
N GLY A 1086 55.55 36.81 -14.15
CA GLY A 1086 56.55 37.56 -13.38
C GLY A 1086 55.92 38.69 -12.57
N LEU A 1087 56.71 39.19 -11.62
CA LEU A 1087 56.56 40.50 -10.97
C LEU A 1087 57.84 41.32 -11.30
N PRO A 1088 57.75 42.65 -11.49
CA PRO A 1088 58.87 43.49 -11.93
C PRO A 1088 59.94 43.71 -10.84
N ALA A 1089 61.16 44.02 -11.30
CA ALA A 1089 62.36 44.18 -10.48
C ALA A 1089 62.56 45.57 -9.81
N ASP A 1090 61.54 46.44 -9.77
CA ASP A 1090 61.64 47.76 -9.12
C ASP A 1090 60.31 48.15 -8.44
N PRO A 1091 60.31 48.51 -7.13
CA PRO A 1091 59.10 48.89 -6.38
C PRO A 1091 58.48 50.25 -6.74
N THR A 1092 59.06 51.05 -7.64
CA THR A 1092 58.58 52.43 -7.93
C THR A 1092 58.08 52.68 -9.35
N GLY A 1093 58.06 51.67 -10.22
CA GLY A 1093 57.60 51.80 -11.59
C GLY A 1093 56.07 51.75 -11.74
N VAL A 1094 55.46 52.80 -12.27
CA VAL A 1094 54.02 52.85 -12.59
C VAL A 1094 53.73 51.99 -13.82
N LEU A 1095 52.96 50.90 -13.67
CA LEU A 1095 52.43 50.13 -14.78
C LEU A 1095 51.21 50.86 -15.39
N ARG A 1096 51.41 51.41 -16.59
CA ARG A 1096 50.33 51.94 -17.43
C ARG A 1096 49.54 50.78 -18.04
N GLY A 1097 48.28 50.66 -17.63
CA GLY A 1097 47.30 49.85 -18.34
C GLY A 1097 46.82 50.55 -19.62
N GLN A 1098 46.47 49.75 -20.62
CA GLN A 1098 45.37 50.09 -21.52
C GLN A 1098 44.46 48.87 -21.73
N VAL A 1099 43.19 49.19 -21.56
CA VAL A 1099 41.96 48.40 -21.54
C VAL A 1099 41.46 48.17 -22.96
N VAL A 1100 40.61 47.15 -23.16
CA VAL A 1100 39.25 47.18 -23.78
C VAL A 1100 38.87 45.74 -24.16
N VAL A 1101 37.68 45.16 -23.93
CA VAL A 1101 36.38 45.45 -23.26
C VAL A 1101 35.61 44.11 -23.32
N PRO A 1102 34.77 43.74 -22.33
CA PRO A 1102 33.55 42.98 -22.59
C PRO A 1102 32.33 43.90 -22.55
N ASP A 1103 31.47 43.80 -23.58
CA ASP A 1103 30.23 44.56 -23.75
C ASP A 1103 29.24 44.22 -22.62
N LEU A 1104 28.95 45.21 -21.78
CA LEU A 1104 27.84 45.24 -20.84
C LEU A 1104 26.84 46.27 -21.36
N ARG A 1105 25.70 45.79 -21.84
CA ARG A 1105 24.49 46.61 -21.98
C ARG A 1105 23.43 46.14 -21.00
N LEU A 1106 23.28 46.96 -19.96
CA LEU A 1106 22.07 47.13 -19.17
C LEU A 1106 20.89 47.54 -20.07
N MET A 1107 19.70 47.08 -19.73
CA MET A 1107 18.52 47.94 -19.76
C MET A 1107 18.00 48.09 -18.33
N VAL A 1108 18.00 49.35 -17.93
CA VAL A 1108 17.51 49.94 -16.68
C VAL A 1108 15.98 49.87 -16.68
N ASP A 1109 15.38 49.63 -15.52
CA ASP A 1109 14.26 50.49 -15.10
C ASP A 1109 14.34 50.74 -13.58
N GLU A 1110 14.74 51.96 -13.23
CA GLU A 1110 14.56 52.54 -11.90
C GLU A 1110 13.20 53.24 -11.86
N GLY A 1111 12.40 52.95 -10.83
CA GLY A 1111 11.09 53.59 -10.68
C GLY A 1111 10.56 53.60 -9.24
N ASN A 1112 11.20 54.43 -8.39
CA ASN A 1112 10.64 55.16 -7.25
C ASN A 1112 9.84 54.45 -6.13
N THR A 1113 10.47 54.45 -4.95
CA THR A 1113 9.96 54.84 -3.61
C THR A 1113 8.45 55.00 -3.38
N GLN A 1114 7.91 54.32 -2.36
CA GLN A 1114 7.48 54.87 -1.06
C GLN A 1114 6.90 53.75 -0.15
N PRO A 1115 6.96 53.87 1.19
CA PRO A 1115 6.71 52.79 2.14
C PRO A 1115 5.25 52.74 2.59
N VAL A 1116 4.65 51.56 2.69
CA VAL A 1116 3.35 51.40 3.35
C VAL A 1116 3.48 50.49 4.58
N LYS A 1117 3.03 51.07 5.67
CA LYS A 1117 3.11 50.62 7.05
C LYS A 1117 2.30 49.35 7.31
N SER A 1118 2.81 48.61 8.28
CA SER A 1118 2.16 47.65 9.16
C SER A 1118 0.64 47.83 9.34
N ARG A 1119 -0.08 46.71 9.26
CA ARG A 1119 -1.36 46.57 9.96
C ARG A 1119 -1.51 45.18 10.55
N LYS A 1120 -1.36 45.12 11.87
CA LYS A 1120 -1.87 44.03 12.72
C LYS A 1120 -3.38 43.91 12.52
N THR A 1121 -3.86 42.68 12.37
CA THR A 1121 -5.21 42.33 12.79
C THR A 1121 -5.17 40.93 13.40
N ARG A 1122 -5.51 40.87 14.69
CA ARG A 1122 -5.88 39.67 15.43
C ARG A 1122 -7.31 39.28 15.04
N SER A 1123 -7.59 37.99 15.21
CA SER A 1123 -8.81 37.43 15.82
C SER A 1123 -9.63 36.48 14.94
N SER A 1124 -9.52 35.21 15.31
CA SER A 1124 -10.60 34.37 15.87
C SER A 1124 -11.76 33.89 15.00
N LEU A 1125 -12.00 32.58 15.18
CA LEU A 1125 -13.26 31.82 15.14
C LEU A 1125 -13.48 30.93 13.90
N ARG A 1126 -13.37 29.62 14.18
CA ARG A 1126 -14.40 28.59 14.00
C ARG A 1126 -15.53 28.97 13.04
N ARG A 1127 -15.79 28.13 12.02
CA ARG A 1127 -17.05 27.35 11.92
C ARG A 1127 -17.07 26.47 10.65
N ARG A 1128 -17.20 25.15 10.87
CA ARG A 1128 -18.23 24.25 10.30
C ARG A 1128 -18.49 24.36 8.79
N LEU A 1129 -18.03 23.34 8.08
CA LEU A 1129 -18.54 22.94 6.78
C LEU A 1129 -20.04 22.62 6.92
N GLN A 1130 -20.87 23.36 6.19
CA GLN A 1130 -22.26 23.02 5.97
C GLN A 1130 -22.53 23.24 4.49
N TYR A 1131 -22.67 22.13 3.78
CA TYR A 1131 -23.07 22.03 2.39
C TYR A 1131 -24.48 22.61 2.26
N HIS A 1132 -24.66 23.64 1.42
CA HIS A 1132 -25.96 23.96 0.86
C HIS A 1132 -25.80 24.40 -0.59
N HIS A 1133 -26.48 23.64 -1.43
CA HIS A 1133 -26.75 23.84 -2.83
C HIS A 1133 -27.75 25.00 -2.97
N ASP A 1134 -27.43 26.05 -3.73
CA ASP A 1134 -28.41 26.64 -4.65
C ASP A 1134 -27.77 27.57 -5.69
N ARG A 1135 -28.36 27.51 -6.88
CA ARG A 1135 -28.01 28.22 -8.11
C ARG A 1135 -28.32 29.71 -8.00
N ASP A 1136 -27.41 30.58 -8.42
CA ASP A 1136 -27.69 31.48 -9.54
C ASP A 1136 -26.45 32.20 -10.11
N GLN A 1137 -26.54 32.48 -11.40
CA GLN A 1137 -25.48 32.97 -12.29
C GLN A 1137 -25.06 34.41 -12.00
N THR A 1138 -23.76 34.70 -12.10
CA THR A 1138 -23.24 35.93 -12.77
C THR A 1138 -21.84 35.68 -13.31
N ALA A 1139 -21.69 35.98 -14.61
CA ALA A 1139 -20.51 35.74 -15.42
C ALA A 1139 -19.43 36.80 -15.22
N ILE A 1140 -18.15 36.40 -15.14
CA ILE A 1140 -17.02 37.18 -15.65
C ILE A 1140 -16.03 36.21 -16.34
N THR A 1141 -15.68 36.61 -17.55
CA THR A 1141 -14.92 35.99 -18.64
C THR A 1141 -13.48 35.60 -18.32
N ASN A 1142 -13.08 34.38 -18.68
CA ASN A 1142 -11.71 34.04 -19.06
C ASN A 1142 -11.75 33.27 -20.39
N GLN A 1143 -11.11 33.83 -21.43
CA GLN A 1143 -11.11 33.29 -22.78
C GLN A 1143 -10.39 31.93 -22.82
N LYS A 1144 -11.18 30.88 -23.06
CA LYS A 1144 -10.75 29.54 -23.42
C LYS A 1144 -10.25 29.58 -24.87
N LEU A 1145 -9.02 29.14 -25.13
CA LEU A 1145 -8.55 28.84 -26.49
C LEU A 1145 -9.48 27.78 -27.10
N PRO A 1146 -9.92 27.90 -28.36
CA PRO A 1146 -10.83 26.94 -28.96
C PRO A 1146 -10.13 25.60 -29.17
N ILE A 1147 -10.76 24.53 -28.68
CA ILE A 1147 -10.42 23.15 -29.02
C ILE A 1147 -10.90 22.92 -30.45
N ILE A 1148 -10.00 22.50 -31.34
CA ILE A 1148 -10.31 22.18 -32.74
C ILE A 1148 -10.20 20.67 -32.88
N GLU A 1149 -11.26 20.02 -33.34
CA GLU A 1149 -11.28 18.58 -33.60
C GLU A 1149 -10.34 18.23 -34.76
N ALA A 1150 -9.57 17.14 -34.59
CA ALA A 1150 -8.76 16.58 -35.67
C ALA A 1150 -9.69 15.95 -36.73
N GLN A 1151 -9.57 16.39 -37.98
CA GLN A 1151 -10.42 15.93 -39.09
C GLN A 1151 -9.67 15.03 -40.08
N GLY A 1152 -8.41 14.71 -39.80
CA GLY A 1152 -7.67 13.62 -40.42
C GLY A 1152 -6.25 13.51 -39.88
N TRP A 1153 -5.42 12.68 -40.49
CA TRP A 1153 -4.02 12.50 -40.13
C TRP A 1153 -3.10 12.57 -41.35
N ILE A 1154 -1.86 13.00 -41.15
CA ILE A 1154 -0.74 12.89 -42.09
C ILE A 1154 0.33 11.97 -41.51
N ILE A 1155 1.14 11.36 -42.36
CA ILE A 1155 2.41 10.76 -41.94
C ILE A 1155 3.51 11.73 -42.35
N ASN A 1156 4.28 12.21 -41.39
CA ASN A 1156 5.39 13.11 -41.67
C ASN A 1156 6.57 12.33 -42.31
N ASP A 1157 7.57 13.07 -42.75
CA ASP A 1157 8.80 12.59 -43.40
C ASP A 1157 9.68 11.69 -42.52
N GLN A 1158 9.30 11.48 -41.25
CA GLN A 1158 9.92 10.54 -40.32
C GLN A 1158 9.06 9.30 -40.06
N GLY A 1159 7.91 9.15 -40.73
CA GLY A 1159 7.00 8.01 -40.56
C GLY A 1159 6.04 8.12 -39.37
N ILE A 1160 5.94 9.29 -38.74
CA ILE A 1160 5.09 9.53 -37.57
C ILE A 1160 3.70 10.03 -38.02
N VAL A 1161 2.65 9.45 -37.47
CA VAL A 1161 1.26 9.85 -37.73
C VAL A 1161 0.89 11.07 -36.88
N GLU A 1162 0.54 12.18 -37.51
CA GLU A 1162 0.11 13.42 -36.86
C GLU A 1162 -1.35 13.74 -37.22
N LEU A 1163 -2.16 14.08 -36.21
CA LEU A 1163 -3.56 14.48 -36.37
C LEU A 1163 -3.68 15.97 -36.75
N VAL A 1164 -4.39 16.28 -37.83
CA VAL A 1164 -4.50 17.65 -38.39
C VAL A 1164 -5.95 17.99 -38.76
N ALA A 1165 -6.29 19.29 -38.82
CA ALA A 1165 -7.65 19.77 -39.02
C ALA A 1165 -8.06 20.17 -40.49
N TYR A 1166 -7.14 20.03 -41.49
CA TYR A 1166 -7.21 20.18 -42.99
C TYR A 1166 -8.02 21.32 -43.69
N PRO A 1167 -7.71 21.78 -44.95
CA PRO A 1167 -6.61 21.42 -45.88
C PRO A 1167 -5.79 22.62 -46.44
N THR A 1168 -4.52 22.40 -46.83
CA THR A 1168 -3.85 23.24 -47.85
C THR A 1168 -3.72 22.47 -49.16
N GLN A 1169 -4.37 22.99 -50.20
CA GLN A 1169 -4.16 22.59 -51.59
C GLN A 1169 -2.74 22.99 -52.02
N ILE A 1170 -1.91 22.03 -52.43
CA ILE A 1170 -0.73 22.32 -53.25
C ILE A 1170 -0.98 21.77 -54.65
N SER A 1171 -0.95 22.69 -55.61
CA SER A 1171 -1.14 22.48 -57.04
C SER A 1171 -0.03 21.64 -57.66
N HIS A 1172 -0.41 20.85 -58.67
CA HIS A 1172 0.48 20.20 -59.61
C HIS A 1172 1.58 21.12 -60.18
N GLY A 1173 2.84 20.71 -59.99
CA GLY A 1173 3.99 21.17 -60.76
C GLY A 1173 4.69 19.95 -61.36
N SER A 1174 4.28 19.55 -62.56
CA SER A 1174 5.05 18.62 -63.38
C SER A 1174 6.27 19.36 -63.97
N TRP A 1175 7.47 18.77 -63.92
CA TRP A 1175 8.41 18.56 -65.04
C TRP A 1175 9.83 18.20 -64.54
N ILE A 1176 10.22 16.94 -64.79
CA ILE A 1176 11.46 16.55 -65.50
C ILE A 1176 12.84 16.85 -64.85
N ASN A 1177 13.49 15.73 -64.50
CA ASN A 1177 14.88 15.30 -64.77
C ASN A 1177 16.01 15.34 -63.71
N HIS A 1178 16.60 14.14 -63.58
CA HIS A 1178 18.02 13.76 -63.33
C HIS A 1178 18.60 14.12 -61.93
N HIS A 1179 19.28 13.24 -61.18
CA HIS A 1179 20.16 12.12 -61.54
C HIS A 1179 20.28 11.08 -60.40
N SER A 1180 20.67 9.88 -60.84
CA SER A 1180 21.20 8.68 -60.19
C SER A 1180 22.09 8.78 -58.92
N CYS A 1181 21.90 7.77 -58.06
CA CYS A 1181 22.86 6.94 -57.29
C CYS A 1181 23.89 7.62 -56.37
N PHE A 1182 23.78 7.34 -55.06
CA PHE A 1182 24.57 6.29 -54.38
C PHE A 1182 23.77 5.70 -53.22
#